data_AF-G8BS36-F1
#
_entry.id   AF-G8BS36-F1
#
_cell.length_a   1.000
_cell.length_b   1.000
_cell.length_c   1.000
_cell.angle_alpha   90.00
_cell.angle_beta   90.00
_cell.angle_gamma   90.00
#
_symmetry.space_group_name_H-M   'P 1'
#
loop_
_entity.id
_entity.type
_entity.pdbx_description
1 polymer ?
#
loop_
_entity_poly.entity_id
_entity_poly.type
_entity_poly.pdbx_seq_one_letter_code
_entity_poly.pdbx_strand_id
1 'polypeptide(L)'
;MPSFAESFWSNDLNSGLAQLFDRLYHGCEQCDEFTQLFASRMQYEVAYGRQLFGVRNNVENINDFQDSSSTVESSLQKMIDATSNEGKNHLDIAANLEELVLKPFSKWCEDHRGRVKYSEDILKKNAKNFQKSRAYVAKLEKEYFNSCRKLETYRNTNFSEDQLRKAMSALKIQQKYDKHIEKEKDYQHFATIADINFDYKTMRETLKLFLTGLPKEEFKLPLISYSFPNTNNGSDITKFIIKYFSLKDSDHAETFAQELITLGFLKHCNGVGNNFVNSEKFQYQWKKDAYKFAKVPYPNEIDNIVRNNDEVTESLVSHYMDEITASTPDIEVSIRDKPELTNEESILFQLVKDVEDADTKYRQESYKMDNLRCSIEELMVDHLTFMEKCELDRLKAIKKVTFDFYSVFVNKITSIKLNVDRLMESEEAIDPTQDLLQLIKEHRTGYFQPKVITYNNFYNPGTTQNFGIDLETRSRLDKRVVPLIISAILLYMDNIYPDLDNDKVRISIWISPVKLNLTHELRAILNRKQFQDEGEIIELLKQSKYEPSTVASVLKIYLLELPNALIKNDITDVLKALYLDYSSPATSHDSIEDKSITEKLNEEVVTDKDDKDVILDNKDMKRIKGLSAILASLSKPRIATLAAIITHFHRLIQILKMGENGEHTALEFSNSISREFANCIIEVNIHDGNDLGFKIFYDLLQYKHEIINFLKEHNSKSKK
;
A
#
# COMPACT_ATOMS: atom_id res chain seq x y z
N MET A 1 26.55 -27.92 -6.32
CA MET A 1 26.67 -26.80 -7.27
C MET A 1 28.05 -26.20 -7.04
N PRO A 2 28.75 -25.73 -8.08
CA PRO A 2 30.03 -25.04 -7.91
C PRO A 2 29.83 -23.79 -7.06
N SER A 3 30.76 -23.55 -6.12
CA SER A 3 30.71 -22.40 -5.20
C SER A 3 31.49 -21.20 -5.75
N PHE A 4 31.28 -20.01 -5.18
CA PHE A 4 32.12 -18.84 -5.50
C PHE A 4 33.60 -19.11 -5.23
N ALA A 5 33.90 -19.79 -4.12
CA ALA A 5 35.26 -20.14 -3.72
C ALA A 5 35.98 -21.09 -4.70
N GLU A 6 35.25 -21.78 -5.58
CA GLU A 6 35.81 -22.68 -6.61
C GLU A 6 35.83 -22.05 -8.00
N SER A 7 35.11 -20.93 -8.21
CA SER A 7 34.75 -20.47 -9.55
C SER A 7 35.44 -19.18 -10.01
N PHE A 8 35.93 -18.35 -9.08
CA PHE A 8 36.45 -17.00 -9.41
C PHE A 8 37.98 -16.87 -9.31
N TRP A 9 38.70 -17.91 -9.75
CA TRP A 9 40.17 -17.91 -9.79
C TRP A 9 40.71 -17.41 -11.13
N SER A 10 41.89 -16.77 -11.10
CA SER A 10 42.61 -16.30 -12.29
C SER A 10 44.12 -16.28 -12.01
N ASN A 11 44.96 -16.43 -13.03
CA ASN A 11 46.43 -16.46 -12.88
C ASN A 11 47.01 -15.18 -12.27
N ASP A 12 46.32 -14.05 -12.43
CA ASP A 12 46.70 -12.76 -11.88
C ASP A 12 45.97 -12.42 -10.56
N LEU A 13 45.05 -13.31 -10.12
CA LEU A 13 44.14 -13.19 -8.98
C LEU A 13 43.18 -11.98 -9.00
N ASN A 14 43.38 -10.97 -9.86
CA ASN A 14 42.53 -9.78 -9.91
C ASN A 14 41.38 -9.94 -10.90
N SER A 15 41.60 -10.57 -12.05
CA SER A 15 40.58 -10.68 -13.11
C SER A 15 39.30 -11.38 -12.63
N GLY A 16 39.45 -12.51 -11.92
CA GLY A 16 38.32 -13.26 -11.34
C GLY A 16 37.56 -12.44 -10.29
N LEU A 17 38.29 -11.77 -9.40
CA LEU A 17 37.69 -10.86 -8.39
C LEU A 17 36.96 -9.69 -9.05
N ALA A 18 37.57 -9.06 -10.05
CA ALA A 18 36.95 -7.94 -10.77
C ALA A 18 35.63 -8.35 -11.41
N GLN A 19 35.59 -9.51 -12.07
CA GLN A 19 34.37 -10.02 -12.68
C GLN A 19 33.28 -10.34 -11.64
N LEU A 20 33.64 -10.91 -10.49
CA LEU A 20 32.67 -11.19 -9.42
C LEU A 20 32.12 -9.90 -8.82
N PHE A 21 32.98 -8.97 -8.40
CA PHE A 21 32.53 -7.76 -7.73
C PHE A 21 31.73 -6.84 -8.65
N ASP A 22 32.05 -6.79 -9.95
CA ASP A 22 31.19 -6.15 -10.95
C ASP A 22 29.75 -6.69 -10.91
N ARG A 23 29.59 -8.03 -10.85
CA ARG A 23 28.27 -8.66 -10.75
C ARG A 23 27.60 -8.44 -9.40
N LEU A 24 28.34 -8.40 -8.29
CA LEU A 24 27.79 -8.09 -6.97
C LEU A 24 27.30 -6.65 -6.88
N TYR A 25 28.03 -5.69 -7.47
CA TYR A 25 27.58 -4.31 -7.54
C TYR A 25 26.37 -4.15 -8.46
N HIS A 26 26.33 -4.86 -9.58
CA HIS A 26 25.13 -4.92 -10.40
C HIS A 26 23.93 -5.48 -9.61
N GLY A 27 24.15 -6.47 -8.75
CA GLY A 27 23.13 -6.95 -7.80
C GLY A 27 22.66 -5.88 -6.82
N CYS A 28 23.54 -4.95 -6.40
CA CYS A 28 23.17 -3.81 -5.58
C CYS A 28 22.36 -2.77 -6.37
N GLU A 29 22.73 -2.49 -7.63
CA GLU A 29 21.96 -1.61 -8.53
C GLU A 29 20.55 -2.12 -8.77
N GLN A 30 20.38 -3.44 -8.94
CA GLN A 30 19.04 -4.06 -9.01
C GLN A 30 18.20 -3.76 -7.77
N CYS A 31 18.78 -3.75 -6.57
CA CYS A 31 18.03 -3.37 -5.37
C CYS A 31 17.57 -1.90 -5.42
N ASP A 32 18.39 -1.01 -6.00
CA ASP A 32 18.04 0.40 -6.18
C ASP A 32 16.88 0.56 -7.19
N GLU A 33 16.87 -0.24 -8.27
CA GLU A 33 15.77 -0.27 -9.25
C GLU A 33 14.43 -0.69 -8.60
N PHE A 34 14.44 -1.72 -7.75
CA PHE A 34 13.25 -2.13 -6.98
C PHE A 34 12.79 -1.02 -6.04
N THR A 35 13.73 -0.38 -5.33
CA THR A 35 13.42 0.75 -4.44
C THR A 35 12.79 1.91 -5.21
N GLN A 36 13.35 2.24 -6.39
CA GLN A 36 12.82 3.29 -7.26
C GLN A 36 11.40 2.97 -7.75
N LEU A 37 11.14 1.73 -8.15
CA LEU A 37 9.80 1.29 -8.57
C LEU A 37 8.80 1.44 -7.42
N PHE A 38 9.14 0.95 -6.23
CA PHE A 38 8.26 0.99 -5.07
C PHE A 38 8.00 2.43 -4.61
N ALA A 39 9.02 3.30 -4.62
CA ALA A 39 8.89 4.71 -4.30
C ALA A 39 8.01 5.45 -5.30
N SER A 40 8.18 5.19 -6.60
CA SER A 40 7.35 5.76 -7.65
C SER A 40 5.89 5.33 -7.49
N ARG A 41 5.64 4.04 -7.23
CA ARG A 41 4.30 3.53 -6.99
C ARG A 41 3.66 4.19 -5.77
N MET A 42 4.38 4.29 -4.66
CA MET A 42 3.91 4.98 -3.45
C MET A 42 3.52 6.43 -3.74
N GLN A 43 4.32 7.18 -4.50
CA GLN A 43 4.00 8.56 -4.87
C GLN A 43 2.71 8.67 -5.69
N TYR A 44 2.45 7.73 -6.59
CA TYR A 44 1.18 7.67 -7.34
C TYR A 44 -0.02 7.42 -6.42
N GLU A 45 0.12 6.50 -5.45
CA GLU A 45 -0.92 6.26 -4.44
C GLU A 45 -1.19 7.50 -3.58
N VAL A 46 -0.15 8.27 -3.22
CA VAL A 46 -0.31 9.55 -2.50
C VAL A 46 -1.06 10.57 -3.34
N ALA A 47 -0.66 10.75 -4.60
CA ALA A 47 -1.28 11.72 -5.50
C ALA A 47 -2.76 11.40 -5.73
N TYR A 48 -3.06 10.15 -6.06
CA TYR A 48 -4.42 9.67 -6.27
C TYR A 48 -5.26 9.76 -4.99
N GLY A 49 -4.72 9.28 -3.87
CA GLY A 49 -5.40 9.32 -2.57
C GLY A 49 -5.76 10.75 -2.11
N ARG A 50 -4.86 11.73 -2.32
CA ARG A 50 -5.14 13.14 -1.99
C ARG A 50 -6.25 13.74 -2.85
N GLN A 51 -6.25 13.45 -4.15
CA GLN A 51 -7.28 13.95 -5.07
C GLN A 51 -8.66 13.43 -4.67
N LEU A 52 -8.78 12.13 -4.40
CA LEU A 52 -10.04 11.53 -3.97
C LEU A 52 -10.46 12.00 -2.57
N PHE A 53 -9.54 12.07 -1.60
CA PHE A 53 -9.86 12.50 -0.24
C PHE A 53 -10.43 13.92 -0.22
N GLY A 54 -9.90 14.80 -1.08
CA GLY A 54 -10.34 16.19 -1.23
C GLY A 54 -11.60 16.40 -2.07
N VAL A 55 -12.28 15.35 -2.56
CA VAL A 55 -13.41 15.46 -3.49
C VAL A 55 -14.55 16.35 -2.98
N ARG A 56 -14.80 16.35 -1.67
CA ARG A 56 -15.84 17.17 -1.03
C ARG A 56 -15.66 18.67 -1.28
N ASN A 57 -14.41 19.14 -1.38
CA ASN A 57 -14.14 20.57 -1.61
C ASN A 57 -14.42 21.00 -3.06
N ASN A 58 -14.59 20.04 -3.99
CA ASN A 58 -14.81 20.31 -5.40
C ASN A 58 -16.31 20.31 -5.79
N VAL A 59 -17.19 20.01 -4.84
CA VAL A 59 -18.64 19.96 -5.08
C VAL A 59 -19.28 21.02 -4.18
N GLU A 60 -19.80 22.06 -4.81
CA GLU A 60 -20.41 23.21 -4.14
C GLU A 60 -21.75 22.85 -3.48
N ASN A 61 -22.15 23.61 -2.46
CA ASN A 61 -23.47 23.55 -1.79
C ASN A 61 -23.84 22.22 -1.09
N ILE A 62 -22.88 21.32 -0.87
CA ILE A 62 -23.12 20.07 -0.12
C ILE A 62 -23.76 20.27 1.25
N ASN A 63 -23.37 21.32 1.96
CA ASN A 63 -23.83 21.54 3.33
C ASN A 63 -25.32 21.93 3.40
N ASP A 64 -25.92 22.30 2.27
CA ASP A 64 -27.35 22.63 2.19
C ASP A 64 -28.23 21.36 2.16
N PHE A 65 -27.63 20.18 1.92
CA PHE A 65 -28.35 18.89 1.84
C PHE A 65 -28.66 18.26 3.21
N GLN A 66 -28.16 18.81 4.32
CA GLN A 66 -28.28 18.17 5.64
C GLN A 66 -29.72 18.06 6.15
N ASP A 67 -30.60 18.95 5.70
CA ASP A 67 -32.03 18.98 6.05
C ASP A 67 -32.95 18.59 4.88
N SER A 68 -32.37 18.11 3.78
CA SER A 68 -33.14 17.73 2.59
C SER A 68 -33.79 16.37 2.75
N SER A 69 -35.08 16.29 2.42
CA SER A 69 -35.84 15.04 2.30
C SER A 69 -35.62 14.34 0.95
N SER A 70 -34.79 14.89 0.05
CA SER A 70 -34.49 14.28 -1.25
C SER A 70 -33.57 13.07 -1.11
N THR A 71 -34.02 11.95 -1.65
CA THR A 71 -33.25 10.71 -1.76
C THR A 71 -32.06 10.86 -2.71
N VAL A 72 -32.18 11.66 -3.78
CA VAL A 72 -31.07 11.96 -4.71
C VAL A 72 -29.95 12.73 -4.02
N GLU A 73 -30.27 13.76 -3.23
CA GLU A 73 -29.26 14.56 -2.52
C GLU A 73 -28.56 13.74 -1.42
N SER A 74 -29.31 12.90 -0.70
CA SER A 74 -28.77 11.93 0.25
C SER A 74 -27.83 10.91 -0.42
N SER A 75 -28.20 10.41 -1.61
CA SER A 75 -27.37 9.52 -2.40
C SER A 75 -26.05 10.18 -2.82
N LEU A 76 -26.12 11.42 -3.35
CA LEU A 76 -24.94 12.19 -3.73
C LEU A 76 -23.97 12.37 -2.55
N GLN A 77 -24.48 12.69 -1.37
CA GLN A 77 -23.65 12.82 -0.17
C GLN A 77 -22.93 11.50 0.17
N LYS A 78 -23.64 10.37 0.13
CA LYS A 78 -23.04 9.04 0.37
C LYS A 78 -21.96 8.72 -0.66
N MET A 79 -22.16 9.08 -1.94
CA MET A 79 -21.17 8.88 -2.98
C MET A 79 -19.88 9.67 -2.70
N ILE A 80 -20.01 10.93 -2.30
CA ILE A 80 -18.88 11.81 -1.96
C ILE A 80 -18.09 11.26 -0.76
N ASP A 81 -18.79 10.81 0.28
CA ASP A 81 -18.16 10.22 1.47
C ASP A 81 -17.44 8.90 1.14
N ALA A 82 -18.04 8.05 0.28
CA ALA A 82 -17.43 6.82 -0.20
C ALA A 82 -16.15 7.09 -1.02
N THR A 83 -16.18 8.07 -1.93
CA THR A 83 -14.99 8.50 -2.70
C THR A 83 -13.90 9.06 -1.80
N SER A 84 -14.26 9.88 -0.80
CA SER A 84 -13.27 10.39 0.17
C SER A 84 -12.64 9.25 0.99
N ASN A 85 -13.44 8.26 1.39
CA ASN A 85 -12.94 7.07 2.09
C ASN A 85 -12.06 6.18 1.21
N GLU A 86 -12.33 6.09 -0.10
CA GLU A 86 -11.41 5.47 -1.06
C GLU A 86 -10.06 6.19 -1.07
N GLY A 87 -10.06 7.53 -1.15
CA GLY A 87 -8.84 8.34 -1.05
C GLY A 87 -8.03 8.05 0.21
N LYS A 88 -8.70 7.92 1.36
CA LYS A 88 -8.06 7.52 2.62
C LYS A 88 -7.39 6.15 2.53
N ASN A 89 -8.05 5.15 1.92
CA ASN A 89 -7.48 3.82 1.75
C ASN A 89 -6.19 3.85 0.90
N HIS A 90 -6.14 4.66 -0.16
CA HIS A 90 -4.92 4.84 -0.97
C HIS A 90 -3.80 5.53 -0.19
N LEU A 91 -4.11 6.52 0.65
CA LEU A 91 -3.13 7.15 1.54
C LEU A 91 -2.56 6.17 2.57
N ASP A 92 -3.39 5.28 3.12
CA ASP A 92 -2.94 4.22 4.01
C ASP A 92 -2.03 3.20 3.29
N ILE A 93 -2.33 2.86 2.02
CA ILE A 93 -1.43 2.02 1.19
C ILE A 93 -0.07 2.70 1.07
N ALA A 94 -0.04 3.98 0.72
CA ALA A 94 1.21 4.73 0.60
C ALA A 94 2.01 4.75 1.90
N ALA A 95 1.37 5.04 3.03
CA ALA A 95 2.02 5.04 4.34
C ALA A 95 2.60 3.66 4.69
N ASN A 96 1.87 2.58 4.41
CA ASN A 96 2.34 1.22 4.64
C ASN A 96 3.50 0.83 3.70
N LEU A 97 3.49 1.27 2.44
CA LEU A 97 4.62 1.09 1.52
C LEU A 97 5.88 1.80 2.04
N GLU A 98 5.73 3.01 2.60
CA GLU A 98 6.86 3.74 3.17
C GLU A 98 7.47 3.00 4.38
N GLU A 99 6.63 2.67 5.37
CA GLU A 99 7.06 2.12 6.66
C GLU A 99 7.47 0.65 6.60
N LEU A 100 6.72 -0.18 5.89
CA LEU A 100 6.89 -1.64 5.92
C LEU A 100 7.80 -2.15 4.80
N VAL A 101 8.02 -1.36 3.74
CA VAL A 101 8.73 -1.81 2.54
C VAL A 101 9.95 -0.94 2.28
N LEU A 102 9.77 0.35 1.98
CA LEU A 102 10.84 1.22 1.51
C LEU A 102 11.91 1.49 2.57
N LYS A 103 11.51 1.93 3.77
CA LYS A 103 12.47 2.21 4.87
C LYS A 103 13.33 1.00 5.23
N PRO A 104 12.77 -0.17 5.57
CA PRO A 104 13.59 -1.32 5.98
C PRO A 104 14.43 -1.86 4.82
N PHE A 105 13.90 -1.92 3.60
CA PHE A 105 14.65 -2.45 2.46
C PHE A 105 15.78 -1.52 2.03
N SER A 106 15.54 -0.21 1.97
CA SER A 106 16.59 0.77 1.65
C SER A 106 17.75 0.70 2.63
N LYS A 107 17.43 0.58 3.94
CA LYS A 107 18.47 0.43 4.97
C LYS A 107 19.26 -0.86 4.79
N TRP A 108 18.57 -1.97 4.53
CA TRP A 108 19.22 -3.25 4.27
C TRP A 108 20.14 -3.21 3.05
N CYS A 109 19.74 -2.51 1.98
CA CYS A 109 20.52 -2.35 0.75
C CYS A 109 21.82 -1.57 1.00
N GLU A 110 21.76 -0.48 1.78
CA GLU A 110 22.94 0.29 2.19
C GLU A 110 23.94 -0.61 2.94
N ASP A 111 23.46 -1.37 3.93
CA ASP A 111 24.29 -2.27 4.74
C ASP A 111 24.88 -3.42 3.90
N HIS A 112 24.13 -3.95 2.93
CA HIS A 112 24.62 -4.96 1.99
C HIS A 112 25.73 -4.41 1.08
N ARG A 113 25.53 -3.23 0.48
CA ARG A 113 26.55 -2.55 -0.34
C ARG A 113 27.83 -2.30 0.46
N GLY A 114 27.70 -1.96 1.75
CA GLY A 114 28.83 -1.85 2.68
C GLY A 114 29.62 -3.15 2.85
N ARG A 115 28.94 -4.29 3.00
CA ARG A 115 29.58 -5.62 3.11
C ARG A 115 30.32 -6.02 1.83
N VAL A 116 29.74 -5.77 0.67
CA VAL A 116 30.38 -6.04 -0.64
C VAL A 116 31.66 -5.23 -0.79
N LYS A 117 31.58 -3.91 -0.54
CA LYS A 117 32.73 -3.01 -0.62
C LYS A 117 33.86 -3.40 0.32
N TYR A 118 33.54 -3.74 1.57
CA TYR A 118 34.52 -4.18 2.56
C TYR A 118 35.34 -5.39 2.09
N SER A 119 34.67 -6.43 1.57
CA SER A 119 35.36 -7.61 1.03
C SER A 119 36.19 -7.29 -0.21
N GLU A 120 35.67 -6.45 -1.11
CA GLU A 120 36.39 -6.04 -2.32
C GLU A 120 37.71 -5.34 -1.98
N ASP A 121 37.65 -4.35 -1.08
CA ASP A 121 38.80 -3.53 -0.70
C ASP A 121 39.91 -4.40 -0.07
N ILE A 122 39.54 -5.35 0.78
CA ILE A 122 40.50 -6.29 1.41
C ILE A 122 41.15 -7.19 0.37
N LEU A 123 40.35 -7.82 -0.51
CA LEU A 123 40.87 -8.77 -1.48
C LEU A 123 41.73 -8.07 -2.55
N LYS A 124 41.27 -6.96 -3.11
CA LYS A 124 42.05 -6.19 -4.11
C LYS A 124 43.36 -5.66 -3.54
N LYS A 125 43.37 -5.20 -2.28
CA LYS A 125 44.60 -4.74 -1.60
C LYS A 125 45.62 -5.87 -1.49
N ASN A 126 45.21 -7.06 -1.05
CA ASN A 126 46.10 -8.21 -0.89
C ASN A 126 46.56 -8.78 -2.25
N ALA A 127 45.67 -8.86 -3.24
CA ALA A 127 46.00 -9.29 -4.60
C ALA A 127 47.05 -8.38 -5.25
N LYS A 128 46.92 -7.06 -5.04
CA LYS A 128 47.93 -6.08 -5.48
C LYS A 128 49.27 -6.26 -4.78
N ASN A 129 49.28 -6.61 -3.49
CA ASN A 129 50.52 -6.88 -2.76
C ASN A 129 51.22 -8.15 -3.27
N PHE A 130 50.45 -9.22 -3.52
CA PHE A 130 50.97 -10.45 -4.11
C PHE A 130 51.58 -10.19 -5.50
N GLN A 131 50.89 -9.44 -6.36
CA GLN A 131 51.39 -9.03 -7.68
C GLN A 131 52.75 -8.32 -7.61
N LYS A 132 52.94 -7.41 -6.64
CA LYS A 132 54.22 -6.73 -6.42
C LYS A 132 55.32 -7.71 -6.00
N SER A 133 55.01 -8.62 -5.08
CA SER A 133 55.95 -9.66 -4.63
C SER A 133 56.36 -10.57 -5.79
N ARG A 134 55.39 -11.02 -6.60
CA ARG A 134 55.64 -11.83 -7.80
C ARG A 134 56.54 -11.13 -8.82
N ALA A 135 56.31 -9.85 -9.08
CA ALA A 135 57.15 -9.08 -9.97
C ALA A 135 58.58 -8.89 -9.43
N TYR A 136 58.73 -8.77 -8.10
CA TYR A 136 60.04 -8.67 -7.45
C TYR A 136 60.81 -9.99 -7.51
N VAL A 137 60.17 -11.12 -7.21
CA VAL A 137 60.77 -12.45 -7.33
C VAL A 137 61.19 -12.75 -8.77
N ALA A 138 60.36 -12.45 -9.76
CA ALA A 138 60.71 -12.60 -11.17
C ALA A 138 61.89 -11.71 -11.61
N LYS A 139 62.13 -10.58 -10.93
CA LYS A 139 63.31 -9.75 -11.15
C LYS A 139 64.56 -10.42 -10.54
N LEU A 140 64.46 -10.94 -9.32
CA LEU A 140 65.56 -11.64 -8.65
C LEU A 140 65.97 -12.91 -9.39
N GLU A 141 64.98 -13.65 -9.93
CA GLU A 141 65.21 -14.80 -10.80
C GLU A 141 66.10 -14.41 -11.99
N LYS A 142 65.76 -13.33 -12.70
CA LYS A 142 66.57 -12.82 -13.83
C LYS A 142 67.96 -12.38 -13.38
N GLU A 143 68.09 -11.74 -12.22
CA GLU A 143 69.39 -11.34 -11.64
C GLU A 143 70.26 -12.57 -11.38
N TYR A 144 69.70 -13.61 -10.75
CA TYR A 144 70.38 -14.89 -10.50
C TYR A 144 70.84 -15.57 -11.80
N PHE A 145 69.95 -15.75 -12.78
CA PHE A 145 70.31 -16.37 -14.07
C PHE A 145 71.38 -15.58 -14.82
N ASN A 146 71.35 -14.24 -14.73
CA ASN A 146 72.38 -13.39 -15.31
C ASN A 146 73.73 -13.57 -14.61
N SER A 147 73.76 -13.67 -13.28
CA SER A 147 74.99 -13.97 -12.52
C SER A 147 75.55 -15.35 -12.90
N CYS A 148 74.71 -16.38 -12.98
CA CYS A 148 75.12 -17.72 -13.42
C CYS A 148 75.72 -17.69 -14.83
N ARG A 149 75.07 -16.98 -15.77
CA ARG A 149 75.57 -16.84 -17.14
C ARG A 149 76.91 -16.12 -17.20
N LYS A 150 77.12 -15.07 -16.39
CA LYS A 150 78.40 -14.37 -16.29
C LYS A 150 79.50 -15.29 -15.77
N LEU A 151 79.24 -16.03 -14.70
CA LEU A 151 80.17 -17.01 -14.13
C LEU A 151 80.56 -18.08 -15.17
N GLU A 152 79.57 -18.71 -15.82
CA GLU A 152 79.79 -19.73 -16.85
C GLU A 152 80.59 -19.21 -18.05
N THR A 153 80.26 -18.00 -18.53
CA THR A 153 80.98 -17.38 -19.65
C THR A 153 82.44 -17.10 -19.27
N TYR A 154 82.66 -16.53 -18.08
CA TYR A 154 84.00 -16.22 -17.59
C TYR A 154 84.84 -17.50 -17.39
N ARG A 155 84.23 -18.53 -16.82
CA ARG A 155 84.84 -19.85 -16.63
C ARG A 155 85.31 -20.46 -17.94
N ASN A 156 84.40 -20.59 -18.91
CA ASN A 156 84.69 -21.25 -20.18
C ASN A 156 85.70 -20.49 -21.05
N THR A 157 85.88 -19.19 -20.81
CA THR A 157 86.80 -18.35 -21.58
C THR A 157 88.21 -18.30 -20.99
N ASN A 158 88.34 -18.32 -19.66
CA ASN A 158 89.61 -18.00 -18.99
C ASN A 158 90.30 -19.20 -18.32
N PHE A 159 89.64 -20.35 -18.17
CA PHE A 159 90.21 -21.52 -17.51
C PHE A 159 90.05 -22.80 -18.33
N SER A 160 91.11 -23.61 -18.43
CA SER A 160 91.00 -25.03 -18.80
C SER A 160 90.48 -25.87 -17.62
N GLU A 161 90.03 -27.11 -17.85
CA GLU A 161 89.53 -27.97 -16.77
C GLU A 161 90.53 -28.15 -15.63
N ASP A 162 91.82 -28.34 -15.93
CA ASP A 162 92.87 -28.51 -14.92
C ASP A 162 93.18 -27.21 -14.16
N GLN A 163 93.15 -26.06 -14.84
CA GLN A 163 93.36 -24.74 -14.22
C GLN A 163 92.18 -24.37 -13.32
N LEU A 164 90.96 -24.68 -13.76
CA LEU A 164 89.74 -24.46 -13.00
C LEU A 164 89.73 -25.28 -11.70
N ARG A 165 90.13 -26.56 -11.76
CA ARG A 165 90.25 -27.41 -10.55
C ARG A 165 91.19 -26.81 -9.51
N LYS A 166 92.34 -26.29 -9.95
CA LYS A 166 93.31 -25.62 -9.07
C LYS A 166 92.75 -24.32 -8.49
N ALA A 167 92.12 -23.49 -9.32
CA ALA A 167 91.46 -22.26 -8.89
C ALA A 167 90.37 -22.55 -7.85
N MET A 168 89.49 -23.53 -8.08
CA MET A 168 88.44 -23.92 -7.13
C MET A 168 89.00 -24.45 -5.80
N SER A 169 90.10 -25.22 -5.83
CA SER A 169 90.80 -25.65 -4.62
C SER A 169 91.39 -24.47 -3.83
N ALA A 170 92.01 -23.50 -4.53
CA ALA A 170 92.52 -22.27 -3.92
C ALA A 170 91.39 -21.43 -3.28
N LEU A 171 90.23 -21.36 -3.92
CA LEU A 171 89.03 -20.71 -3.36
C LEU A 171 88.56 -21.39 -2.07
N LYS A 172 88.55 -22.73 -2.02
CA LYS A 172 88.18 -23.49 -0.81
C LYS A 172 89.15 -23.23 0.35
N ILE A 173 90.45 -23.10 0.06
CA ILE A 173 91.47 -22.73 1.06
C ILE A 173 91.26 -21.28 1.52
N GLN A 174 91.00 -20.34 0.61
CA GLN A 174 90.69 -18.95 0.93
C GLN A 174 89.47 -18.83 1.85
N GLN A 175 88.38 -19.55 1.57
CA GLN A 175 87.19 -19.59 2.42
C GLN A 175 87.48 -20.14 3.83
N LYS A 176 88.33 -21.18 3.94
CA LYS A 176 88.76 -21.72 5.24
C LYS A 176 89.62 -20.72 6.01
N TYR A 177 90.52 -20.00 5.33
CA TYR A 177 91.34 -18.94 5.91
C TYR A 177 90.47 -17.79 6.43
N ASP A 178 89.52 -17.30 5.64
CA ASP A 178 88.62 -16.21 6.05
C ASP A 178 87.78 -16.61 7.27
N LYS A 179 87.27 -17.86 7.32
CA LYS A 179 86.58 -18.41 8.50
C LYS A 179 87.49 -18.54 9.73
N HIS A 180 88.77 -18.84 9.54
CA HIS A 180 89.75 -18.91 10.63
C HIS A 180 90.06 -17.53 11.21
N ILE A 181 90.27 -16.53 10.35
CA ILE A 181 90.47 -15.13 10.76
C ILE A 181 89.24 -14.58 11.50
N GLU A 182 88.02 -14.91 11.07
CA GLU A 182 86.81 -14.55 11.81
C GLU A 182 86.76 -15.18 13.21
N LYS A 183 87.23 -16.43 13.37
CA LYS A 183 87.32 -17.09 14.68
C LYS A 183 88.41 -16.50 15.58
N GLU A 184 89.52 -16.03 15.02
CA GLU A 184 90.54 -15.31 15.82
C GLU A 184 90.01 -13.96 16.31
N LYS A 185 89.21 -13.27 15.49
CA LYS A 185 88.57 -12.02 15.86
C LYS A 185 87.62 -12.16 17.06
N ASP A 186 86.99 -13.32 17.24
CA ASP A 186 86.08 -13.59 18.35
C ASP A 186 86.76 -13.46 19.73
N TYR A 187 88.07 -13.66 19.83
CA TYR A 187 88.85 -13.56 21.08
C TYR A 187 89.58 -12.22 21.24
N GLN A 188 89.44 -11.30 20.28
CA GLN A 188 90.02 -9.96 20.39
C GLN A 188 89.19 -9.11 21.35
N HIS A 189 89.87 -8.25 22.13
CA HIS A 189 89.20 -7.27 22.97
C HIS A 189 88.23 -6.41 22.14
N PHE A 190 86.97 -6.33 22.59
CA PHE A 190 85.93 -5.54 21.96
C PHE A 190 85.73 -4.22 22.69
N ALA A 191 85.37 -4.27 23.98
CA ALA A 191 85.15 -3.11 24.83
C ALA A 191 85.22 -3.51 26.31
N THR A 192 85.50 -2.55 27.18
CA THR A 192 85.30 -2.68 28.63
C THR A 192 83.98 -1.98 28.97
N ILE A 193 83.02 -2.70 29.56
CA ILE A 193 81.70 -2.17 29.95
C ILE A 193 81.52 -2.30 31.46
N ALA A 194 81.37 -1.17 32.16
CA ALA A 194 81.22 -1.12 33.62
C ALA A 194 82.25 -2.02 34.36
N ASP A 195 83.54 -1.81 34.06
CA ASP A 195 84.70 -2.56 34.58
C ASP A 195 84.78 -4.05 34.19
N ILE A 196 83.92 -4.53 33.28
CA ILE A 196 83.96 -5.89 32.74
C ILE A 196 84.55 -5.86 31.33
N ASN A 197 85.63 -6.61 31.10
CA ASN A 197 86.23 -6.73 29.77
C ASN A 197 85.49 -7.74 28.91
N PHE A 198 85.05 -7.31 27.73
CA PHE A 198 84.43 -8.17 26.73
C PHE A 198 85.36 -8.32 25.52
N ASP A 199 85.51 -9.57 25.08
CA ASP A 199 85.92 -9.88 23.71
C ASP A 199 84.69 -9.91 22.78
N TYR A 200 84.90 -10.02 21.47
CA TYR A 200 83.80 -10.06 20.49
C TYR A 200 82.83 -11.22 20.75
N LYS A 201 83.32 -12.39 21.21
CA LYS A 201 82.50 -13.56 21.51
C LYS A 201 81.60 -13.32 22.72
N THR A 202 82.17 -12.92 23.83
CA THR A 202 81.47 -12.74 25.10
C THR A 202 80.47 -11.58 25.00
N MET A 203 80.81 -10.52 24.25
CA MET A 203 79.85 -9.45 23.97
C MET A 203 78.68 -9.92 23.10
N ARG A 204 78.96 -10.76 22.10
CA ARG A 204 77.94 -11.33 21.22
C ARG A 204 76.97 -12.22 21.99
N GLU A 205 77.48 -13.07 22.87
CA GLU A 205 76.69 -13.94 23.76
C GLU A 205 75.85 -13.10 24.75
N THR A 206 76.45 -12.04 25.30
CA THR A 206 75.77 -11.10 26.20
C THR A 206 74.61 -10.38 25.52
N LEU A 207 74.82 -9.81 24.32
CA LEU A 207 73.73 -9.19 23.55
C LEU A 207 72.69 -10.21 23.13
N LYS A 208 73.08 -11.42 22.72
CA LYS A 208 72.13 -12.50 22.39
C LYS A 208 71.22 -12.76 23.58
N LEU A 209 71.76 -12.84 24.79
CA LEU A 209 70.98 -13.02 26.00
C LEU A 209 70.01 -11.86 26.26
N PHE A 210 70.45 -10.60 26.16
CA PHE A 210 69.54 -9.46 26.31
C PHE A 210 68.41 -9.51 25.28
N LEU A 211 68.73 -9.85 24.03
CA LEU A 211 67.77 -9.85 22.94
C LEU A 211 66.76 -11.00 23.03
N THR A 212 67.13 -12.15 23.60
CA THR A 212 66.22 -13.30 23.74
C THR A 212 65.58 -13.42 25.13
N GLY A 213 66.20 -12.87 26.17
CA GLY A 213 65.78 -13.02 27.57
C GLY A 213 64.92 -11.88 28.10
N LEU A 214 64.92 -10.71 27.46
CA LEU A 214 64.04 -9.59 27.81
C LEU A 214 62.75 -9.63 26.95
N PRO A 215 61.56 -9.67 27.56
CA PRO A 215 60.29 -9.58 26.83
C PRO A 215 60.18 -8.20 26.19
N LYS A 216 59.98 -8.15 24.88
CA LYS A 216 59.94 -6.90 24.11
C LYS A 216 58.52 -6.40 24.00
N GLU A 217 58.35 -5.09 24.10
CA GLU A 217 57.06 -4.43 23.94
C GLU A 217 57.09 -3.47 22.74
N GLU A 218 55.89 -3.12 22.24
CA GLU A 218 55.73 -2.04 21.27
C GLU A 218 55.41 -0.74 22.03
N PHE A 219 56.28 0.27 21.92
CA PHE A 219 56.08 1.56 22.58
C PHE A 219 55.49 2.61 21.64
N LYS A 220 54.30 3.12 21.96
CA LYS A 220 53.60 4.16 21.17
C LYS A 220 53.85 5.54 21.75
N LEU A 221 54.26 6.49 20.90
CA LEU A 221 54.43 7.88 21.33
C LEU A 221 53.07 8.54 21.63
N PRO A 222 52.95 9.31 22.73
CA PRO A 222 51.80 10.18 22.93
C PRO A 222 51.74 11.21 21.79
N LEU A 223 50.57 11.41 21.19
CA LEU A 223 50.26 12.45 20.19
C LEU A 223 50.70 12.20 18.73
N ILE A 224 51.40 11.10 18.42
CA ILE A 224 51.77 10.74 17.04
C ILE A 224 51.47 9.25 16.80
N SER A 225 50.90 8.90 15.64
CA SER A 225 50.64 7.50 15.23
C SER A 225 51.93 6.77 14.80
N TYR A 226 52.98 6.88 15.61
CA TYR A 226 54.26 6.24 15.38
C TYR A 226 54.62 5.37 16.59
N SER A 227 54.95 4.11 16.33
CA SER A 227 55.32 3.13 17.35
C SER A 227 56.76 2.66 17.16
N PHE A 228 57.47 2.50 18.26
CA PHE A 228 58.78 1.89 18.31
C PHE A 228 58.62 0.39 18.62
N PRO A 229 58.96 -0.52 17.69
CA PRO A 229 59.00 -1.94 17.99
C PRO A 229 60.26 -2.29 18.78
N ASN A 230 60.24 -3.45 19.44
CA ASN A 230 61.40 -4.06 20.09
C ASN A 230 62.00 -3.21 21.23
N THR A 231 61.12 -2.69 22.09
CA THR A 231 61.52 -1.81 23.20
C THR A 231 61.45 -2.50 24.56
N ASN A 232 62.25 -2.00 25.50
CA ASN A 232 62.21 -2.33 26.92
C ASN A 232 62.28 -1.04 27.75
N ASN A 233 61.63 -1.02 28.92
CA ASN A 233 61.79 0.10 29.85
C ASN A 233 63.14 0.02 30.59
N GLY A 234 63.61 1.17 31.08
CA GLY A 234 64.90 1.29 31.77
C GLY A 234 64.98 0.45 33.06
N SER A 235 63.86 0.27 33.77
CA SER A 235 63.80 -0.57 34.97
C SER A 235 64.07 -2.04 34.67
N ASP A 236 63.47 -2.58 33.60
CA ASP A 236 63.60 -3.99 33.26
C ASP A 236 65.00 -4.31 32.71
N ILE A 237 65.57 -3.41 31.91
CA ILE A 237 66.97 -3.52 31.46
C ILE A 237 67.89 -3.55 32.68
N THR A 238 67.71 -2.63 33.62
CA THR A 238 68.54 -2.53 34.84
C THR A 238 68.43 -3.79 35.69
N LYS A 239 67.20 -4.24 36.00
CA LYS A 239 66.93 -5.47 36.74
C LYS A 239 67.58 -6.69 36.08
N PHE A 240 67.56 -6.76 34.75
CA PHE A 240 68.15 -7.87 34.00
C PHE A 240 69.68 -7.86 34.05
N ILE A 241 70.32 -6.69 33.91
CA ILE A 241 71.78 -6.52 34.06
C ILE A 241 72.21 -6.95 35.47
N ILE A 242 71.53 -6.44 36.51
CA ILE A 242 71.83 -6.77 37.91
C ILE A 242 71.74 -8.28 38.14
N LYS A 243 70.66 -8.91 37.65
CA LYS A 243 70.44 -10.35 37.80
C LYS A 243 71.51 -11.18 37.08
N TYR A 244 71.87 -10.81 35.85
CA TYR A 244 72.76 -11.63 35.03
C TYR A 244 74.23 -11.50 35.47
N PHE A 245 74.69 -10.29 35.76
CA PHE A 245 76.06 -10.03 36.19
C PHE A 245 76.24 -10.06 37.71
N SER A 246 75.17 -10.38 38.47
CA SER A 246 75.17 -10.40 39.94
C SER A 246 75.73 -9.11 40.56
N LEU A 247 75.36 -7.95 39.97
CA LEU A 247 75.82 -6.64 40.44
C LEU A 247 75.17 -6.28 41.78
N LYS A 248 75.88 -5.53 42.61
CA LYS A 248 75.46 -5.20 43.99
C LYS A 248 74.68 -3.89 44.11
N ASP A 249 74.77 -3.01 43.12
CA ASP A 249 74.12 -1.71 43.10
C ASP A 249 73.46 -1.40 41.73
N SER A 250 72.53 -0.45 41.73
CA SER A 250 71.86 0.04 40.51
C SER A 250 72.80 0.89 39.66
N ASP A 251 73.76 1.57 40.28
CA ASP A 251 74.64 2.54 39.62
C ASP A 251 75.58 1.86 38.60
N HIS A 252 76.11 0.67 38.90
CA HIS A 252 76.91 -0.08 37.91
C HIS A 252 76.05 -0.61 36.76
N ALA A 253 74.79 -0.99 37.03
CA ALA A 253 73.88 -1.47 35.99
C ALA A 253 73.41 -0.34 35.05
N GLU A 254 73.22 0.88 35.58
CA GLU A 254 72.95 2.07 34.79
C GLU A 254 74.15 2.47 33.94
N THR A 255 75.37 2.37 34.48
CA THR A 255 76.61 2.59 33.72
C THR A 255 76.75 1.58 32.58
N PHE A 256 76.47 0.30 32.84
CA PHE A 256 76.47 -0.73 31.80
C PHE A 256 75.46 -0.41 30.68
N ALA A 257 74.23 -0.02 31.04
CA ALA A 257 73.21 0.33 30.07
C ALA A 257 73.56 1.61 29.29
N GLN A 258 74.20 2.59 29.93
CA GLN A 258 74.72 3.80 29.29
C GLN A 258 75.76 3.47 28.21
N GLU A 259 76.63 2.52 28.47
CA GLU A 259 77.64 2.08 27.52
C GLU A 259 77.05 1.30 26.36
N LEU A 260 75.97 0.52 26.56
CA LEU A 260 75.22 -0.09 25.45
C LEU A 260 74.61 0.94 24.50
N ILE A 261 74.21 2.11 25.00
CA ILE A 261 73.77 3.23 24.17
C ILE A 261 74.96 3.80 23.38
N THR A 262 76.10 3.99 24.06
CA THR A 262 77.33 4.56 23.48
C THR A 262 77.92 3.68 22.38
N LEU A 263 77.93 2.37 22.58
CA LEU A 263 78.32 1.35 21.59
C LEU A 263 77.30 1.22 20.44
N GLY A 264 76.16 1.91 20.54
CA GLY A 264 75.16 2.00 19.49
C GLY A 264 74.15 0.86 19.47
N PHE A 265 74.19 -0.07 20.43
CA PHE A 265 73.26 -1.21 20.49
C PHE A 265 71.86 -0.82 20.98
N LEU A 266 71.76 0.23 21.80
CA LEU A 266 70.51 0.70 22.38
C LEU A 266 70.22 2.17 21.97
N LYS A 267 68.94 2.56 21.90
CA LYS A 267 68.50 3.92 21.56
C LYS A 267 67.36 4.37 22.47
N HIS A 268 67.38 5.61 22.95
CA HIS A 268 66.26 6.22 23.66
C HIS A 268 65.03 6.46 22.76
N CYS A 269 63.83 6.18 23.27
CA CYS A 269 62.55 6.41 22.58
C CYS A 269 61.83 7.70 23.02
N ASN A 270 61.85 8.02 24.32
CA ASN A 270 61.02 9.09 24.91
C ASN A 270 61.73 10.00 25.94
N GLY A 271 63.06 10.00 25.99
CA GLY A 271 63.85 10.88 26.86
C GLY A 271 64.55 12.02 26.10
N VAL A 272 64.78 13.14 26.77
CA VAL A 272 65.58 14.27 26.26
C VAL A 272 66.97 14.20 26.92
N GLY A 273 67.97 13.72 26.19
CA GLY A 273 69.34 13.54 26.68
C GLY A 273 70.01 12.28 26.14
N ASN A 274 71.29 12.08 26.48
CA ASN A 274 72.06 10.87 26.12
C ASN A 274 72.24 9.90 27.30
N ASN A 275 71.66 10.21 28.46
CA ASN A 275 71.86 9.45 29.69
C ASN A 275 70.77 8.40 29.89
N PHE A 276 71.16 7.16 30.13
CA PHE A 276 70.32 6.07 30.57
C PHE A 276 69.70 6.42 31.93
N VAL A 277 68.44 6.03 32.13
CA VAL A 277 67.66 6.31 33.34
C VAL A 277 66.95 5.02 33.74
N ASN A 278 67.27 4.50 34.92
CA ASN A 278 66.58 3.36 35.50
C ASN A 278 65.15 3.76 35.93
N SER A 279 64.19 3.58 35.02
CA SER A 279 62.79 3.91 35.27
C SER A 279 61.86 3.16 34.32
N GLU A 280 60.68 2.80 34.82
CA GLU A 280 59.59 2.25 34.00
C GLU A 280 59.03 3.27 33.00
N LYS A 281 59.26 4.58 33.23
CA LYS A 281 58.76 5.67 32.38
C LYS A 281 59.60 5.89 31.12
N PHE A 282 60.88 5.52 31.14
CA PHE A 282 61.80 5.72 30.02
C PHE A 282 61.96 4.44 29.21
N GLN A 283 61.82 4.55 27.89
CA GLN A 283 61.75 3.43 26.96
C GLN A 283 62.95 3.44 26.01
N TYR A 284 63.45 2.25 25.71
CA TYR A 284 64.67 2.04 24.93
C TYR A 284 64.45 1.00 23.84
N GLN A 285 64.87 1.33 22.62
CA GLN A 285 64.80 0.45 21.46
C GLN A 285 66.15 -0.21 21.19
N TRP A 286 66.13 -1.53 21.00
CA TRP A 286 67.28 -2.28 20.48
C TRP A 286 67.49 -2.00 18.98
N LYS A 287 68.68 -1.53 18.60
CA LYS A 287 69.00 -1.22 17.19
C LYS A 287 69.25 -2.49 16.39
N LYS A 288 69.06 -2.41 15.06
CA LYS A 288 69.36 -3.51 14.12
C LYS A 288 70.80 -4.02 14.24
N ASP A 289 71.74 -3.12 14.53
CA ASP A 289 73.14 -3.47 14.71
C ASP A 289 73.37 -4.40 15.92
N ALA A 290 72.55 -4.30 16.97
CA ALA A 290 72.62 -5.23 18.11
C ALA A 290 72.23 -6.65 17.70
N TYR A 291 71.16 -6.80 16.91
CA TYR A 291 70.72 -8.09 16.38
C TYR A 291 71.73 -8.68 15.39
N LYS A 292 72.27 -7.84 14.49
CA LYS A 292 73.32 -8.23 13.54
C LYS A 292 74.59 -8.66 14.26
N PHE A 293 75.03 -7.90 15.26
CA PHE A 293 76.20 -8.23 16.06
C PHE A 293 76.00 -9.54 16.83
N ALA A 294 74.85 -9.70 17.50
CA ALA A 294 74.49 -10.89 18.27
C ALA A 294 74.22 -12.14 17.42
N LYS A 295 74.13 -12.01 16.09
CA LYS A 295 73.67 -13.06 15.17
C LYS A 295 72.29 -13.60 15.56
N VAL A 296 71.38 -12.70 15.96
CA VAL A 296 69.98 -12.99 16.31
C VAL A 296 69.07 -12.34 15.26
N PRO A 297 68.00 -13.02 14.79
CA PRO A 297 67.06 -12.44 13.84
C PRO A 297 66.42 -11.16 14.38
N TYR A 298 66.25 -10.13 13.54
CA TYR A 298 65.49 -8.96 13.95
C TYR A 298 63.99 -9.35 14.05
N PRO A 299 63.26 -9.02 15.14
CA PRO A 299 61.85 -9.36 15.25
C PRO A 299 61.04 -8.73 14.12
N ASN A 300 60.18 -9.52 13.49
CA ASN A 300 59.49 -9.30 12.19
C ASN A 300 60.28 -9.65 10.91
N GLU A 301 61.51 -10.16 11.02
CA GLU A 301 62.18 -10.95 9.95
C GLU A 301 62.01 -12.48 10.18
N ILE A 302 61.14 -12.86 11.12
CA ILE A 302 61.08 -14.18 11.77
C ILE A 302 60.60 -15.33 10.86
N ASP A 303 60.06 -15.09 9.67
CA ASP A 303 59.79 -16.21 8.76
C ASP A 303 61.06 -16.87 8.19
N ASN A 304 62.24 -16.26 8.34
CA ASN A 304 63.45 -16.72 7.63
C ASN A 304 64.49 -17.50 8.45
N ILE A 305 64.37 -17.68 9.77
CA ILE A 305 65.48 -18.30 10.56
C ILE A 305 65.04 -19.47 11.46
N VAL A 306 63.75 -19.65 11.77
CA VAL A 306 63.30 -20.74 12.67
C VAL A 306 63.29 -22.14 12.00
N ARG A 307 63.58 -22.25 10.69
CA ARG A 307 63.78 -23.55 10.01
C ARG A 307 65.24 -23.98 9.80
N ASN A 308 66.23 -23.23 10.30
CA ASN A 308 67.65 -23.52 10.05
C ASN A 308 68.41 -24.10 11.25
N ASN A 309 67.73 -24.78 12.17
CA ASN A 309 68.44 -25.47 13.26
C ASN A 309 68.71 -26.95 13.01
N ASP A 310 68.21 -27.57 11.93
CA ASP A 310 68.62 -28.93 11.55
C ASP A 310 68.47 -29.11 10.03
N GLU A 311 69.38 -28.51 9.27
CA GLU A 311 69.88 -28.94 7.95
C GLU A 311 70.68 -27.77 7.38
N VAL A 312 72.01 -27.88 7.46
CA VAL A 312 72.90 -27.08 6.63
C VAL A 312 72.61 -27.51 5.19
N THR A 313 71.69 -26.82 4.52
CA THR A 313 71.60 -26.93 3.06
C THR A 313 72.89 -26.35 2.53
N GLU A 314 73.85 -27.23 2.21
CA GLU A 314 75.11 -26.88 1.57
C GLU A 314 74.83 -25.94 0.40
N SER A 315 75.56 -24.83 0.34
CA SER A 315 75.51 -23.90 -0.79
C SER A 315 75.65 -24.72 -2.09
N LEU A 316 74.83 -24.44 -3.10
CA LEU A 316 74.95 -25.10 -4.42
C LEU A 316 76.38 -25.02 -4.98
N VAL A 317 77.07 -23.92 -4.63
CA VAL A 317 78.48 -23.71 -4.92
C VAL A 317 79.40 -24.59 -4.09
N SER A 318 79.09 -24.89 -2.82
CA SER A 318 79.86 -25.85 -2.03
C SER A 318 79.82 -27.23 -2.66
N HIS A 319 78.63 -27.71 -3.05
CA HIS A 319 78.50 -28.98 -3.78
C HIS A 319 79.24 -28.97 -5.12
N TYR A 320 79.13 -27.89 -5.90
CA TYR A 320 79.84 -27.74 -7.16
C TYR A 320 81.37 -27.69 -7.00
N MET A 321 81.86 -27.00 -5.97
CA MET A 321 83.28 -26.96 -5.60
C MET A 321 83.77 -28.34 -5.15
N ASP A 322 82.97 -29.06 -4.38
CA ASP A 322 83.27 -30.40 -3.89
C ASP A 322 83.27 -31.43 -5.04
N GLU A 323 82.36 -31.33 -6.00
CA GLU A 323 82.35 -32.16 -7.23
C GLU A 323 83.61 -31.92 -8.09
N ILE A 324 84.01 -30.67 -8.30
CA ILE A 324 85.19 -30.33 -9.11
C ILE A 324 86.49 -30.72 -8.39
N THR A 325 86.53 -30.64 -7.07
CA THR A 325 87.72 -30.94 -6.25
C THR A 325 87.75 -32.37 -5.69
N ALA A 326 86.76 -33.22 -5.99
CA ALA A 326 86.62 -34.59 -5.46
C ALA A 326 87.82 -35.53 -5.72
N SER A 327 88.66 -35.22 -6.71
CA SER A 327 89.84 -36.03 -7.09
C SER A 327 91.18 -35.44 -6.63
N THR A 328 91.17 -34.33 -5.89
CA THR A 328 92.39 -33.70 -5.36
C THR A 328 92.68 -34.21 -3.95
N PRO A 329 93.90 -34.70 -3.63
CA PRO A 329 94.23 -35.11 -2.26
C PRO A 329 94.11 -33.92 -1.32
N ASP A 330 93.53 -34.13 -0.13
CA ASP A 330 93.46 -33.13 0.94
C ASP A 330 94.89 -32.72 1.33
N ILE A 331 95.37 -31.60 0.79
CA ILE A 331 96.60 -30.98 1.25
C ILE A 331 96.24 -30.30 2.58
N GLU A 332 96.83 -30.77 3.69
CA GLU A 332 96.84 -30.05 4.97
C GLU A 332 97.65 -28.75 4.80
N VAL A 333 97.02 -27.72 4.24
CA VAL A 333 97.59 -26.38 4.15
C VAL A 333 97.46 -25.71 5.52
N SER A 334 98.58 -25.24 6.07
CA SER A 334 98.61 -24.41 7.28
C SER A 334 97.76 -23.15 7.07
N ILE A 335 96.66 -23.01 7.80
CA ILE A 335 95.67 -21.91 7.67
C ILE A 335 96.22 -20.56 8.23
N ARG A 336 97.54 -20.43 8.42
CA ARG A 336 98.15 -19.24 9.02
C ARG A 336 98.45 -18.12 8.02
N ASP A 337 98.67 -18.46 6.75
CA ASP A 337 99.06 -17.50 5.71
C ASP A 337 97.95 -17.30 4.67
N LYS A 338 97.71 -16.05 4.27
CA LYS A 338 96.70 -15.69 3.26
C LYS A 338 97.13 -16.26 1.89
N PRO A 339 96.26 -17.03 1.19
CA PRO A 339 96.54 -17.49 -0.17
C PRO A 339 96.84 -16.34 -1.15
N GLU A 340 97.88 -16.47 -1.97
CA GLU A 340 98.14 -15.58 -3.10
C GLU A 340 97.24 -15.98 -4.28
N LEU A 341 96.16 -15.23 -4.49
CA LEU A 341 95.25 -15.40 -5.63
C LEU A 341 95.76 -14.58 -6.82
N THR A 342 95.73 -15.17 -8.01
CA THR A 342 95.88 -14.42 -9.27
C THR A 342 94.68 -13.50 -9.49
N ASN A 343 94.85 -12.47 -10.35
CA ASN A 343 93.74 -11.58 -10.72
C ASN A 343 92.55 -12.36 -11.31
N GLU A 344 92.82 -13.41 -12.09
CA GLU A 344 91.80 -14.23 -12.73
C GLU A 344 91.01 -15.06 -11.71
N GLU A 345 91.71 -15.65 -10.71
CA GLU A 345 91.11 -16.39 -9.59
C GLU A 345 90.32 -15.48 -8.64
N SER A 346 90.79 -14.26 -8.41
CA SER A 346 90.06 -13.28 -7.60
C SER A 346 88.74 -12.85 -8.25
N ILE A 347 88.72 -12.66 -9.58
CA ILE A 347 87.48 -12.38 -10.33
C ILE A 347 86.55 -13.60 -10.30
N LEU A 348 87.11 -14.81 -10.46
CA LEU A 348 86.33 -16.05 -10.33
C LEU A 348 85.68 -16.16 -8.95
N PHE A 349 86.42 -15.87 -7.87
CA PHE A 349 85.88 -15.85 -6.51
C PHE A 349 84.70 -14.88 -6.36
N GLN A 350 84.85 -13.66 -6.91
CA GLN A 350 83.82 -12.64 -6.82
C GLN A 350 82.57 -13.07 -7.59
N LEU A 351 82.71 -13.63 -8.80
CA LEU A 351 81.57 -14.11 -9.58
C LEU A 351 80.86 -15.29 -8.92
N VAL A 352 81.60 -16.19 -8.27
CA VAL A 352 81.04 -17.28 -7.47
C VAL A 352 80.21 -16.71 -6.31
N LYS A 353 80.77 -15.74 -5.58
CA LYS A 353 80.07 -15.06 -4.48
C LYS A 353 78.84 -14.30 -4.95
N ASP A 354 78.92 -13.60 -6.09
CA ASP A 354 77.78 -12.89 -6.69
C ASP A 354 76.63 -13.84 -7.06
N VAL A 355 76.94 -15.07 -7.47
CA VAL A 355 75.94 -16.12 -7.70
C VAL A 355 75.34 -16.61 -6.38
N GLU A 356 76.15 -16.87 -5.35
CA GLU A 356 75.65 -17.28 -4.02
C GLU A 356 74.74 -16.23 -3.38
N ASP A 357 75.13 -14.96 -3.45
CA ASP A 357 74.35 -13.84 -2.92
C ASP A 357 73.03 -13.68 -3.68
N ALA A 358 73.05 -13.83 -5.01
CA ALA A 358 71.85 -13.76 -5.84
C ALA A 358 70.91 -14.96 -5.62
N ASP A 359 71.45 -16.19 -5.53
CA ASP A 359 70.69 -17.40 -5.25
C ASP A 359 70.03 -17.35 -3.87
N THR A 360 70.81 -17.01 -2.84
CA THR A 360 70.33 -16.89 -1.47
C THR A 360 69.17 -15.90 -1.38
N LYS A 361 69.32 -14.74 -2.02
CA LYS A 361 68.29 -13.71 -2.04
C LYS A 361 67.05 -14.14 -2.84
N TYR A 362 67.23 -14.72 -4.02
CA TYR A 362 66.12 -15.21 -4.85
C TYR A 362 65.33 -16.31 -4.12
N ARG A 363 66.02 -17.29 -3.54
CA ARG A 363 65.43 -18.39 -2.77
C ARG A 363 64.63 -17.89 -1.57
N GLN A 364 65.21 -17.00 -0.78
CA GLN A 364 64.52 -16.42 0.40
C GLN A 364 63.24 -15.68 0.01
N GLU A 365 63.29 -14.85 -1.03
CA GLU A 365 62.11 -14.09 -1.47
C GLU A 365 61.07 -14.97 -2.18
N SER A 366 61.49 -16.07 -2.83
CA SER A 366 60.58 -17.09 -3.37
C SER A 366 59.76 -17.77 -2.27
N TYR A 367 60.38 -18.15 -1.15
CA TYR A 367 59.64 -18.71 0.00
C TYR A 367 58.65 -17.70 0.59
N LYS A 368 59.05 -16.43 0.74
CA LYS A 368 58.14 -15.37 1.21
C LYS A 368 56.96 -15.16 0.27
N MET A 369 57.20 -15.20 -1.04
CA MET A 369 56.13 -15.07 -2.04
C MET A 369 55.17 -16.26 -2.01
N ASP A 370 55.66 -17.48 -1.81
CA ASP A 370 54.78 -18.66 -1.67
C ASP A 370 53.96 -18.62 -0.38
N ASN A 371 54.54 -18.21 0.76
CA ASN A 371 53.76 -17.97 1.98
C ASN A 371 52.67 -16.91 1.75
N LEU A 372 53.00 -15.83 1.03
CA LEU A 372 52.02 -14.81 0.66
C LEU A 372 50.95 -15.35 -0.31
N ARG A 373 51.30 -16.27 -1.22
CA ARG A 373 50.36 -16.96 -2.12
C ARG A 373 49.35 -17.79 -1.31
N CYS A 374 49.82 -18.64 -0.40
CA CYS A 374 48.94 -19.44 0.45
C CYS A 374 48.02 -18.54 1.30
N SER A 375 48.58 -17.49 1.92
CA SER A 375 47.79 -16.57 2.75
C SER A 375 46.71 -15.81 1.95
N ILE A 376 46.97 -15.40 0.71
CA ILE A 376 45.94 -14.77 -0.12
C ILE A 376 44.90 -15.79 -0.61
N GLU A 377 45.30 -17.01 -0.95
CA GLU A 377 44.37 -18.08 -1.35
C GLU A 377 43.38 -18.40 -0.21
N GLU A 378 43.88 -18.54 1.02
CA GLU A 378 43.06 -18.72 2.23
C GLU A 378 42.08 -17.54 2.41
N LEU A 379 42.58 -16.30 2.36
CA LEU A 379 41.75 -15.10 2.51
C LEU A 379 40.68 -14.99 1.41
N MET A 380 41.03 -15.35 0.17
CA MET A 380 40.09 -15.39 -0.94
C MET A 380 38.98 -16.42 -0.69
N VAL A 381 39.32 -17.64 -0.26
CA VAL A 381 38.30 -18.65 0.05
C VAL A 381 37.32 -18.16 1.11
N ASP A 382 37.81 -17.55 2.20
CA ASP A 382 36.98 -17.02 3.29
C ASP A 382 36.01 -15.93 2.79
N HIS A 383 36.54 -14.92 2.10
CA HIS A 383 35.72 -13.81 1.61
C HIS A 383 34.78 -14.22 0.47
N LEU A 384 35.19 -15.11 -0.44
CA LEU A 384 34.32 -15.60 -1.52
C LEU A 384 33.14 -16.40 -0.96
N THR A 385 33.38 -17.25 0.04
CA THR A 385 32.31 -17.97 0.75
C THR A 385 31.36 -17.00 1.46
N PHE A 386 31.90 -15.97 2.10
CA PHE A 386 31.08 -14.92 2.72
C PHE A 386 30.27 -14.12 1.69
N MET A 387 30.85 -13.81 0.52
CA MET A 387 30.16 -13.10 -0.57
C MET A 387 29.06 -13.94 -1.22
N GLU A 388 29.26 -15.25 -1.36
CA GLU A 388 28.22 -16.17 -1.82
C GLU A 388 27.01 -16.16 -0.88
N LYS A 389 27.26 -16.22 0.43
CA LYS A 389 26.19 -16.08 1.44
C LYS A 389 25.50 -14.72 1.34
N CYS A 390 26.26 -13.64 1.19
CA CYS A 390 25.69 -12.31 1.04
C CYS A 390 24.80 -12.18 -0.20
N GLU A 391 25.20 -12.77 -1.33
CA GLU A 391 24.40 -12.76 -2.56
C GLU A 391 23.13 -13.60 -2.41
N LEU A 392 23.22 -14.77 -1.78
CA LEU A 392 22.03 -15.57 -1.46
C LEU A 392 21.04 -14.80 -0.56
N ASP A 393 21.56 -14.10 0.46
CA ASP A 393 20.75 -13.28 1.35
C ASP A 393 20.09 -12.10 0.59
N ARG A 394 20.78 -11.51 -0.41
CA ARG A 394 20.22 -10.49 -1.29
C ARG A 394 19.06 -11.01 -2.11
N LEU A 395 19.21 -12.16 -2.76
CA LEU A 395 18.15 -12.79 -3.53
C LEU A 395 16.92 -13.10 -2.67
N LYS A 396 17.13 -13.56 -1.42
CA LYS A 396 16.06 -13.77 -0.45
C LYS A 396 15.41 -12.46 -0.01
N ALA A 397 16.19 -11.41 0.22
CA ALA A 397 15.69 -10.08 0.59
C ALA A 397 14.80 -9.50 -0.52
N ILE A 398 15.22 -9.57 -1.79
CA ILE A 398 14.41 -9.16 -2.96
C ILE A 398 13.09 -9.93 -3.02
N LYS A 399 13.15 -11.26 -2.86
CA LYS A 399 11.95 -12.09 -2.84
C LYS A 399 10.99 -11.68 -1.71
N LYS A 400 11.53 -11.41 -0.52
CA LYS A 400 10.74 -11.00 0.65
C LYS A 400 10.13 -9.62 0.48
N VAL A 401 10.91 -8.61 0.09
CA VAL A 401 10.40 -7.24 -0.09
C VAL A 401 9.34 -7.17 -1.20
N THR A 402 9.49 -7.97 -2.26
CA THR A 402 8.49 -8.06 -3.33
C THR A 402 7.17 -8.62 -2.80
N PHE A 403 7.24 -9.65 -1.94
CA PHE A 403 6.05 -10.17 -1.26
C PHE A 403 5.41 -9.13 -0.33
N ASP A 404 6.23 -8.41 0.45
CA ASP A 404 5.74 -7.38 1.38
C ASP A 404 5.07 -6.23 0.63
N PHE A 405 5.66 -5.80 -0.49
CA PHE A 405 5.08 -4.82 -1.42
C PHE A 405 3.68 -5.24 -1.88
N TYR A 406 3.51 -6.46 -2.39
CA TYR A 406 2.18 -6.94 -2.82
C TYR A 406 1.20 -7.09 -1.67
N SER A 407 1.67 -7.51 -0.50
CA SER A 407 0.82 -7.73 0.68
C SER A 407 0.14 -6.45 1.16
N VAL A 408 0.80 -5.29 1.02
CA VAL A 408 0.17 -3.99 1.36
C VAL A 408 -1.12 -3.76 0.56
N PHE A 409 -1.13 -4.09 -0.73
CA PHE A 409 -2.33 -3.96 -1.58
C PHE A 409 -3.38 -5.00 -1.23
N VAL A 410 -2.98 -6.26 -1.07
CA VAL A 410 -3.89 -7.36 -0.74
C VAL A 410 -4.67 -7.08 0.55
N ASN A 411 -4.00 -6.51 1.56
CA ASN A 411 -4.63 -6.16 2.84
C ASN A 411 -5.71 -5.07 2.72
N LYS A 412 -5.71 -4.28 1.64
CA LYS A 412 -6.68 -3.19 1.42
C LYS A 412 -7.77 -3.54 0.40
N ILE A 413 -7.64 -4.63 -0.35
CA ILE A 413 -8.64 -5.08 -1.35
C ILE A 413 -10.05 -5.16 -0.75
N THR A 414 -10.22 -5.75 0.42
CA THR A 414 -11.55 -5.87 1.06
C THR A 414 -12.14 -4.50 1.39
N SER A 415 -11.32 -3.55 1.86
CA SER A 415 -11.79 -2.20 2.17
C SER A 415 -12.20 -1.42 0.91
N ILE A 416 -11.47 -1.60 -0.19
CA ILE A 416 -11.80 -1.01 -1.49
C ILE A 416 -13.11 -1.62 -2.01
N LYS A 417 -13.26 -2.94 -1.94
CA LYS A 417 -14.50 -3.62 -2.33
C LYS A 417 -15.71 -3.10 -1.55
N LEU A 418 -15.59 -3.00 -0.22
CA LEU A 418 -16.66 -2.45 0.63
C LEU A 418 -17.04 -1.01 0.26
N ASN A 419 -16.10 -0.19 -0.23
CA ASN A 419 -16.42 1.15 -0.72
C ASN A 419 -17.23 1.11 -2.02
N VAL A 420 -16.88 0.20 -2.95
CA VAL A 420 -17.65 0.01 -4.19
C VAL A 420 -19.07 -0.48 -3.87
N ASP A 421 -19.21 -1.41 -2.93
CA ASP A 421 -20.52 -1.91 -2.49
C ASP A 421 -21.38 -0.75 -1.93
N ARG A 422 -20.81 0.16 -1.13
CA ARG A 422 -21.52 1.37 -0.66
C ARG A 422 -21.95 2.33 -1.77
N LEU A 423 -21.16 2.45 -2.83
CA LEU A 423 -21.55 3.27 -3.99
C LEU A 423 -22.76 2.66 -4.70
N MET A 424 -22.82 1.33 -4.83
CA MET A 424 -23.98 0.63 -5.37
C MET A 424 -25.22 0.82 -4.47
N GLU A 425 -25.07 0.62 -3.16
CA GLU A 425 -26.14 0.86 -2.18
C GLU A 425 -26.67 2.31 -2.22
N SER A 426 -25.82 3.29 -2.52
CA SER A 426 -26.25 4.69 -2.63
C SER A 426 -27.15 4.92 -3.85
N GLU A 427 -26.93 4.21 -4.95
CA GLU A 427 -27.76 4.28 -6.14
C GLU A 427 -29.12 3.60 -5.90
N GLU A 428 -29.11 2.41 -5.29
CA GLU A 428 -30.33 1.67 -4.93
C GLU A 428 -31.23 2.44 -3.97
N ALA A 429 -30.68 3.38 -3.20
CA ALA A 429 -31.42 4.22 -2.26
C ALA A 429 -32.15 5.41 -2.91
N ILE A 430 -31.99 5.66 -4.21
CA ILE A 430 -32.70 6.73 -4.92
C ILE A 430 -34.14 6.27 -5.20
N ASP A 431 -35.13 7.03 -4.73
CA ASP A 431 -36.55 6.82 -5.06
C ASP A 431 -37.08 8.02 -5.87
N PRO A 432 -37.16 7.91 -7.20
CA PRO A 432 -37.68 8.96 -8.06
C PRO A 432 -39.15 9.31 -7.76
N THR A 433 -39.94 8.35 -7.29
CA THR A 433 -41.36 8.56 -6.98
C THR A 433 -41.49 9.37 -5.71
N GLN A 434 -40.75 9.02 -4.66
CA GLN A 434 -40.71 9.76 -3.40
C GLN A 434 -40.25 11.20 -3.63
N ASP A 435 -39.14 11.41 -4.35
CA ASP A 435 -38.61 12.76 -4.62
C ASP A 435 -39.61 13.61 -5.44
N LEU A 436 -40.28 13.01 -6.43
CA LEU A 436 -41.34 13.70 -7.19
C LEU A 436 -42.54 14.05 -6.31
N LEU A 437 -42.97 13.14 -5.44
CA LEU A 437 -44.08 13.38 -4.52
C LEU A 437 -43.74 14.49 -3.53
N GLN A 438 -42.52 14.51 -3.01
CA GLN A 438 -42.03 15.55 -2.12
C GLN A 438 -41.99 16.91 -2.83
N LEU A 439 -41.47 16.96 -4.06
CA LEU A 439 -41.48 18.17 -4.89
C LEU A 439 -42.90 18.72 -5.08
N ILE A 440 -43.86 17.85 -5.40
CA ILE A 440 -45.28 18.25 -5.55
C ILE A 440 -45.84 18.68 -4.19
N LYS A 441 -45.50 18.03 -3.08
CA LYS A 441 -46.00 18.37 -1.74
C LYS A 441 -45.51 19.74 -1.29
N GLU A 442 -44.24 20.05 -1.50
CA GLU A 442 -43.60 21.31 -1.08
C GLU A 442 -43.96 22.49 -1.99
N HIS A 443 -44.11 22.25 -3.29
CA HIS A 443 -44.24 23.31 -4.29
C HIS A 443 -45.60 23.34 -5.03
N ARG A 444 -46.58 22.53 -4.65
CA ARG A 444 -47.94 22.62 -5.26
C ARG A 444 -48.57 23.99 -5.02
N THR A 445 -49.17 24.54 -6.06
CA THR A 445 -49.85 25.85 -6.03
C THR A 445 -51.37 25.73 -6.12
N GLY A 446 -51.91 24.55 -6.44
CA GLY A 446 -53.35 24.31 -6.53
C GLY A 446 -53.71 23.00 -7.22
N TYR A 447 -54.98 22.61 -7.11
CA TYR A 447 -55.55 21.47 -7.83
C TYR A 447 -56.23 21.94 -9.13
N PHE A 448 -56.36 21.02 -10.10
CA PHE A 448 -57.11 21.30 -11.31
C PHE A 448 -58.62 21.44 -10.99
N GLN A 449 -59.10 22.68 -10.97
CA GLN A 449 -60.50 23.06 -10.75
C GLN A 449 -60.92 24.13 -11.77
N PRO A 450 -61.44 23.74 -12.95
CA PRO A 450 -61.79 24.67 -14.01
C PRO A 450 -62.95 25.58 -13.59
N LYS A 451 -62.74 26.91 -13.71
CA LYS A 451 -63.78 27.91 -13.46
C LYS A 451 -64.37 28.42 -14.78
N VAL A 452 -65.63 28.07 -15.03
CA VAL A 452 -66.32 28.45 -16.27
C VAL A 452 -66.81 29.90 -16.19
N ILE A 453 -66.53 30.67 -17.24
CA ILE A 453 -67.11 32.00 -17.42
C ILE A 453 -68.48 31.83 -18.08
N THR A 454 -69.52 32.24 -17.37
CA THR A 454 -70.90 32.07 -17.80
C THR A 454 -71.46 33.32 -18.48
N TYR A 455 -72.21 33.14 -19.58
CA TYR A 455 -73.08 34.20 -20.09
C TYR A 455 -74.27 34.41 -19.14
N ASN A 456 -74.25 35.53 -18.41
CA ASN A 456 -75.28 35.89 -17.44
C ASN A 456 -76.32 36.81 -18.07
N ASN A 457 -77.32 36.21 -18.74
CA ASN A 457 -78.49 36.95 -19.22
C ASN A 457 -79.37 37.36 -18.03
N PHE A 458 -79.57 38.67 -17.83
CA PHE A 458 -80.37 39.23 -16.74
C PHE A 458 -81.79 38.65 -16.67
N TYR A 459 -82.45 38.44 -17.82
CA TYR A 459 -83.82 37.96 -17.87
C TYR A 459 -83.93 36.43 -17.78
N ASN A 460 -82.90 35.71 -18.24
CA ASN A 460 -82.91 34.25 -18.35
C ASN A 460 -81.53 33.64 -18.01
N PRO A 461 -81.11 33.68 -16.73
CA PRO A 461 -79.79 33.17 -16.32
C PRO A 461 -79.65 31.68 -16.66
N GLY A 462 -78.52 31.31 -17.27
CA GLY A 462 -78.18 29.91 -17.52
C GLY A 462 -78.90 29.21 -18.69
N THR A 463 -79.64 29.93 -19.52
CA THR A 463 -80.42 29.35 -20.63
C THR A 463 -79.60 29.02 -21.89
N THR A 464 -78.43 29.62 -22.07
CA THR A 464 -77.64 29.52 -23.31
C THR A 464 -76.46 28.55 -23.22
N GLN A 465 -76.18 28.01 -22.04
CA GLN A 465 -75.05 27.13 -21.77
C GLN A 465 -75.46 26.07 -20.73
N ASN A 466 -74.82 24.92 -20.78
CA ASN A 466 -75.13 23.80 -19.88
C ASN A 466 -74.08 23.61 -18.79
N PHE A 467 -72.82 23.98 -19.07
CA PHE A 467 -71.70 23.88 -18.14
C PHE A 467 -71.46 25.22 -17.41
N GLY A 468 -70.96 25.17 -16.18
CA GLY A 468 -70.76 26.36 -15.36
C GLY A 468 -72.02 26.94 -14.72
N ILE A 469 -73.18 26.32 -14.93
CA ILE A 469 -74.45 26.77 -14.36
C ILE A 469 -74.66 26.10 -13.01
N ASP A 470 -75.12 26.90 -12.03
CA ASP A 470 -75.52 26.39 -10.72
C ASP A 470 -76.54 25.26 -10.85
N LEU A 471 -76.34 24.19 -10.07
CA LEU A 471 -77.05 22.93 -10.22
C LEU A 471 -78.58 23.11 -10.06
N GLU A 472 -79.00 23.93 -9.10
CA GLU A 472 -80.40 24.25 -8.86
C GLU A 472 -81.03 24.99 -10.06
N THR A 473 -80.28 25.94 -10.63
CA THR A 473 -80.72 26.67 -11.83
C THR A 473 -80.85 25.72 -13.02
N ARG A 474 -79.87 24.83 -13.24
CA ARG A 474 -79.88 23.88 -14.35
C ARG A 474 -81.02 22.87 -14.23
N SER A 475 -81.22 22.28 -13.06
CA SER A 475 -82.33 21.36 -12.77
C SER A 475 -83.69 22.01 -13.01
N ARG A 476 -83.87 23.29 -12.62
CA ARG A 476 -85.10 24.04 -12.89
C ARG A 476 -85.35 24.22 -14.39
N LEU A 477 -84.32 24.58 -15.16
CA LEU A 477 -84.44 24.76 -16.61
C LEU A 477 -84.77 23.43 -17.32
N ASP A 478 -84.17 22.34 -16.86
CA ASP A 478 -84.39 20.98 -17.37
C ASP A 478 -85.75 20.39 -16.93
N LYS A 479 -86.45 21.05 -15.99
CA LYS A 479 -87.68 20.54 -15.33
C LYS A 479 -87.47 19.14 -14.72
N ARG A 480 -86.25 18.86 -14.28
CA ARG A 480 -85.83 17.60 -13.65
C ARG A 480 -85.07 17.89 -12.36
N VAL A 481 -85.05 16.93 -11.44
CA VAL A 481 -84.30 17.11 -10.18
C VAL A 481 -82.81 16.86 -10.42
N VAL A 482 -82.47 15.95 -11.32
CA VAL A 482 -81.10 15.68 -11.80
C VAL A 482 -80.93 16.33 -13.19
N PRO A 483 -79.85 17.07 -13.47
CA PRO A 483 -79.60 17.64 -14.79
C PRO A 483 -79.55 16.59 -15.90
N LEU A 484 -80.09 16.94 -17.09
CA LEU A 484 -80.21 16.02 -18.22
C LEU A 484 -78.87 15.46 -18.69
N ILE A 485 -77.80 16.27 -18.64
CA ILE A 485 -76.45 15.81 -19.02
C ILE A 485 -75.97 14.68 -18.12
N ILE A 486 -76.19 14.79 -16.81
CA ILE A 486 -75.74 13.78 -15.85
C ILE A 486 -76.54 12.50 -16.05
N SER A 487 -77.87 12.58 -16.06
CA SER A 487 -78.70 11.39 -16.18
C SER A 487 -78.56 10.71 -17.54
N ALA A 488 -78.41 11.47 -18.63
CA ALA A 488 -78.13 10.91 -19.96
C ALA A 488 -76.78 10.20 -20.04
N ILE A 489 -75.71 10.77 -19.45
CA ILE A 489 -74.39 10.12 -19.43
C ILE A 489 -74.43 8.82 -18.63
N LEU A 490 -75.03 8.83 -17.43
CA LEU A 490 -75.15 7.61 -16.62
C LEU A 490 -75.98 6.53 -17.32
N LEU A 491 -77.10 6.92 -17.95
CA LEU A 491 -77.94 5.99 -18.71
C LEU A 491 -77.24 5.46 -19.97
N TYR A 492 -76.47 6.30 -20.66
CA TYR A 492 -75.62 5.88 -21.77
C TYR A 492 -74.61 4.82 -21.31
N MET A 493 -73.96 5.04 -20.16
CA MET A 493 -72.99 4.10 -19.58
C MET A 493 -73.63 2.77 -19.20
N ASP A 494 -74.79 2.80 -18.56
CA ASP A 494 -75.57 1.60 -18.22
C ASP A 494 -75.92 0.76 -19.47
N ASN A 495 -76.21 1.43 -20.60
CA ASN A 495 -76.56 0.75 -21.85
C ASN A 495 -75.36 0.09 -22.53
N ILE A 496 -74.13 0.59 -22.33
CA ILE A 496 -72.93 0.03 -22.99
C ILE A 496 -72.26 -1.05 -22.16
N TYR A 497 -72.42 -1.09 -20.84
CA TYR A 497 -71.74 -2.09 -20.00
C TYR A 497 -71.95 -3.56 -20.41
N PRO A 498 -73.17 -3.98 -20.83
CA PRO A 498 -73.39 -5.35 -21.30
C PRO A 498 -72.57 -5.70 -22.55
N ASP A 499 -72.28 -4.72 -23.40
CA ASP A 499 -71.61 -4.89 -24.70
C ASP A 499 -70.07 -4.88 -24.58
N LEU A 500 -69.53 -4.61 -23.39
CA LEU A 500 -68.07 -4.55 -23.14
C LEU A 500 -67.50 -5.95 -22.85
N ASP A 501 -66.29 -6.18 -23.37
CA ASP A 501 -65.65 -7.50 -23.39
C ASP A 501 -65.40 -8.11 -22.00
N ASN A 502 -65.02 -7.29 -21.01
CA ASN A 502 -64.72 -7.77 -19.65
C ASN A 502 -64.75 -6.65 -18.59
N ASP A 503 -64.68 -7.04 -17.33
CA ASP A 503 -64.73 -6.14 -16.18
C ASP A 503 -63.56 -5.15 -16.12
N LYS A 504 -62.37 -5.53 -16.60
CA LYS A 504 -61.23 -4.60 -16.68
C LYS A 504 -61.53 -3.44 -17.63
N VAL A 505 -62.18 -3.71 -18.77
CA VAL A 505 -62.61 -2.66 -19.71
C VAL A 505 -63.72 -1.80 -19.11
N ARG A 506 -64.69 -2.41 -18.40
CA ARG A 506 -65.77 -1.65 -17.71
C ARG A 506 -65.22 -0.66 -16.70
N ILE A 507 -64.24 -1.11 -15.91
CA ILE A 507 -63.58 -0.31 -14.88
C ILE A 507 -62.72 0.80 -15.49
N SER A 508 -61.95 0.47 -16.54
CA SER A 508 -61.00 1.39 -17.16
C SER A 508 -61.67 2.63 -17.77
N ILE A 509 -62.95 2.54 -18.16
CA ILE A 509 -63.75 3.68 -18.65
C ILE A 509 -63.73 4.85 -17.66
N TRP A 510 -63.81 4.57 -16.36
CA TRP A 510 -63.92 5.60 -15.34
C TRP A 510 -62.60 6.00 -14.70
N ILE A 511 -61.56 5.17 -14.79
CA ILE A 511 -60.28 5.41 -14.10
C ILE A 511 -59.17 5.81 -15.07
N SER A 512 -59.25 5.42 -16.34
CA SER A 512 -58.17 5.70 -17.29
C SER A 512 -58.05 7.21 -17.54
N PRO A 513 -56.81 7.74 -17.62
CA PRO A 513 -56.59 9.13 -17.96
C PRO A 513 -57.04 9.39 -19.41
N VAL A 514 -57.82 10.46 -19.59
CA VAL A 514 -58.29 10.92 -20.91
C VAL A 514 -57.59 12.22 -21.26
N LYS A 515 -57.17 12.36 -22.52
CA LYS A 515 -56.60 13.61 -23.01
C LYS A 515 -57.63 14.73 -22.90
N LEU A 516 -57.29 15.78 -22.15
CA LEU A 516 -58.20 16.89 -21.84
C LEU A 516 -58.80 17.56 -23.09
N ASN A 517 -58.07 17.58 -24.22
CA ASN A 517 -58.59 18.14 -25.47
C ASN A 517 -59.83 17.39 -25.99
N LEU A 518 -59.85 16.05 -25.89
CA LEU A 518 -60.99 15.24 -26.33
C LEU A 518 -62.22 15.51 -25.44
N THR A 519 -61.99 15.59 -24.14
CA THR A 519 -63.02 15.96 -23.16
C THR A 519 -63.58 17.35 -23.46
N HIS A 520 -62.72 18.34 -23.73
CA HIS A 520 -63.14 19.70 -24.09
C HIS A 520 -63.87 19.78 -25.44
N GLU A 521 -63.50 19.00 -26.46
CA GLU A 521 -64.23 18.94 -27.73
C GLU A 521 -65.67 18.47 -27.53
N LEU A 522 -65.88 17.35 -26.81
CA LEU A 522 -67.21 16.83 -26.53
C LEU A 522 -68.00 17.77 -25.59
N ARG A 523 -67.36 18.29 -24.54
CA ARG A 523 -67.93 19.30 -23.63
C ARG A 523 -68.39 20.54 -24.40
N ALA A 524 -67.64 21.02 -25.39
CA ALA A 524 -68.02 22.16 -26.21
C ALA A 524 -69.28 21.90 -27.06
N ILE A 525 -69.42 20.69 -27.61
CA ILE A 525 -70.61 20.27 -28.36
C ILE A 525 -71.83 20.26 -27.42
N LEU A 526 -71.70 19.60 -26.27
CA LEU A 526 -72.76 19.49 -25.27
C LEU A 526 -73.10 20.84 -24.63
N ASN A 527 -72.17 21.79 -24.54
CA ASN A 527 -72.43 23.09 -23.95
C ASN A 527 -73.24 24.02 -24.87
N ARG A 528 -73.09 23.89 -26.20
CA ARG A 528 -73.74 24.77 -27.19
C ARG A 528 -75.18 24.39 -27.50
N LYS A 529 -75.49 23.09 -27.51
CA LYS A 529 -76.83 22.59 -27.82
C LYS A 529 -77.72 22.62 -26.57
N GLN A 530 -78.94 23.12 -26.68
CA GLN A 530 -79.96 22.97 -25.64
C GLN A 530 -80.76 21.69 -25.91
N PHE A 531 -81.03 20.92 -24.87
CA PHE A 531 -81.67 19.61 -24.96
C PHE A 531 -83.02 19.63 -24.25
N GLN A 532 -84.03 18.95 -24.83
CA GLN A 532 -85.35 18.83 -24.20
C GLN A 532 -85.48 17.59 -23.32
N ASP A 533 -84.78 16.51 -23.68
CA ASP A 533 -84.78 15.24 -22.95
C ASP A 533 -83.42 14.52 -23.03
N GLU A 534 -83.30 13.41 -22.29
CA GLU A 534 -82.09 12.59 -22.22
C GLU A 534 -81.78 11.86 -23.53
N GLY A 535 -82.81 11.55 -24.33
CA GLY A 535 -82.70 10.82 -25.58
C GLY A 535 -81.89 11.58 -26.62
N GLU A 536 -82.11 12.89 -26.74
CA GLU A 536 -81.32 13.74 -27.64
C GLU A 536 -79.81 13.75 -27.31
N ILE A 537 -79.46 13.65 -26.03
CA ILE A 537 -78.07 13.60 -25.58
C ILE A 537 -77.50 12.20 -25.86
N ILE A 538 -78.22 11.14 -25.53
CA ILE A 538 -77.79 9.75 -25.77
C ILE A 538 -77.57 9.50 -27.26
N GLU A 539 -78.45 9.99 -28.13
CA GLU A 539 -78.28 9.87 -29.58
C GLU A 539 -77.02 10.60 -30.06
N LEU A 540 -76.79 11.82 -29.56
CA LEU A 540 -75.57 12.58 -29.84
C LEU A 540 -74.32 11.82 -29.38
N LEU A 541 -74.33 11.23 -28.18
CA LEU A 541 -73.23 10.43 -27.66
C LEU A 541 -72.97 9.19 -28.52
N LYS A 542 -74.02 8.47 -28.95
CA LYS A 542 -73.92 7.29 -29.83
C LYS A 542 -73.39 7.62 -31.23
N GLN A 543 -73.74 8.78 -31.77
CA GLN A 543 -73.25 9.25 -33.08
C GLN A 543 -71.88 9.92 -33.00
N SER A 544 -71.39 10.19 -31.79
CA SER A 544 -70.12 10.85 -31.59
C SER A 544 -68.94 9.92 -31.88
N LYS A 545 -67.82 10.50 -32.32
CA LYS A 545 -66.55 9.78 -32.54
C LYS A 545 -65.79 9.45 -31.25
N TYR A 546 -66.35 9.73 -30.07
CA TYR A 546 -65.62 9.70 -28.81
C TYR A 546 -65.82 8.38 -28.07
N GLU A 547 -64.73 7.85 -27.52
CA GLU A 547 -64.74 6.67 -26.67
C GLU A 547 -65.55 6.89 -25.38
N PRO A 548 -66.14 5.83 -24.79
CA PRO A 548 -66.85 5.91 -23.51
C PRO A 548 -66.04 6.60 -22.41
N SER A 549 -64.74 6.35 -22.31
CA SER A 549 -63.89 7.03 -21.31
C SER A 549 -63.91 8.55 -21.45
N THR A 550 -64.02 9.07 -22.68
CA THR A 550 -64.17 10.51 -22.93
C THR A 550 -65.50 11.03 -22.40
N VAL A 551 -66.59 10.27 -22.58
CA VAL A 551 -67.91 10.61 -22.04
C VAL A 551 -67.89 10.62 -20.51
N ALA A 552 -67.23 9.63 -19.88
CA ALA A 552 -67.02 9.58 -18.45
C ALA A 552 -66.20 10.79 -17.94
N SER A 553 -65.15 11.17 -18.66
CA SER A 553 -64.34 12.36 -18.37
C SER A 553 -65.16 13.65 -18.47
N VAL A 554 -66.09 13.75 -19.43
CA VAL A 554 -66.99 14.92 -19.54
C VAL A 554 -67.92 15.02 -18.32
N LEU A 555 -68.41 13.91 -17.77
CA LEU A 555 -69.18 13.96 -16.52
C LEU A 555 -68.33 14.52 -15.37
N LYS A 556 -67.08 14.09 -15.23
CA LYS A 556 -66.17 14.62 -14.21
C LYS A 556 -65.94 16.12 -14.37
N ILE A 557 -65.67 16.58 -15.61
CA ILE A 557 -65.53 18.01 -15.90
C ILE A 557 -66.82 18.77 -15.61
N TYR A 558 -67.99 18.22 -15.94
CA TYR A 558 -69.28 18.86 -15.63
C TYR A 558 -69.42 19.14 -14.12
N LEU A 559 -69.02 18.19 -13.27
CA LEU A 559 -69.07 18.33 -11.82
C LEU A 559 -68.02 19.32 -11.30
N LEU A 560 -66.79 19.27 -11.82
CA LEU A 560 -65.70 20.18 -11.46
C LEU A 560 -65.97 21.63 -11.88
N GLU A 561 -66.74 21.84 -12.94
CA GLU A 561 -67.10 23.16 -13.47
C GLU A 561 -68.32 23.79 -12.78
N LEU A 562 -68.96 23.11 -11.82
CA LEU A 562 -70.07 23.70 -11.06
C LEU A 562 -69.60 24.91 -10.26
N PRO A 563 -70.37 26.02 -10.21
CA PRO A 563 -70.02 27.18 -9.38
C PRO A 563 -69.86 26.85 -7.89
N ASN A 564 -70.60 25.85 -7.41
CA ASN A 564 -70.45 25.27 -6.08
C ASN A 564 -70.44 23.75 -6.25
N ALA A 565 -69.42 23.07 -5.70
CA ALA A 565 -69.30 21.61 -5.72
C ALA A 565 -70.56 20.91 -5.17
N LEU A 566 -70.77 19.63 -5.53
CA LEU A 566 -71.97 18.89 -5.16
C LEU A 566 -72.26 18.95 -3.65
N ILE A 567 -71.23 18.80 -2.84
CA ILE A 567 -71.19 19.13 -1.41
C ILE A 567 -70.56 20.51 -1.28
N LYS A 568 -71.32 21.47 -0.74
CA LYS A 568 -70.88 22.86 -0.62
C LYS A 568 -69.82 23.00 0.47
N ASN A 569 -68.96 24.02 0.33
CA ASN A 569 -67.82 24.25 1.22
C ASN A 569 -68.20 24.49 2.68
N ASP A 570 -69.32 25.19 2.93
CA ASP A 570 -69.87 25.43 4.27
C ASP A 570 -70.23 24.14 5.02
N ILE A 571 -70.52 23.07 4.27
CA ILE A 571 -70.83 21.74 4.80
C ILE A 571 -69.56 20.88 4.91
N THR A 572 -68.60 21.07 4.02
CA THR A 572 -67.31 20.34 3.99
C THR A 572 -66.53 20.50 5.30
N ASP A 573 -66.52 21.69 5.91
CA ASP A 573 -65.83 21.92 7.19
C ASP A 573 -66.45 21.09 8.34
N VAL A 574 -67.78 20.95 8.35
CA VAL A 574 -68.49 20.12 9.34
C VAL A 574 -68.20 18.63 9.11
N LEU A 575 -68.12 18.21 7.85
CA LEU A 575 -67.73 16.85 7.49
C LEU A 575 -66.28 16.57 7.89
N LYS A 576 -65.37 17.54 7.73
CA LYS A 576 -63.98 17.38 8.16
C LYS A 576 -63.87 17.09 9.65
N ALA A 577 -64.61 17.81 10.50
CA ALA A 577 -64.67 17.54 11.93
C ALA A 577 -65.24 16.13 12.23
N LEU A 578 -66.32 15.75 11.53
CA LEU A 578 -66.92 14.42 11.70
C LEU A 578 -65.92 13.28 11.37
N TYR A 579 -65.18 13.39 10.27
CA TYR A 579 -64.21 12.38 9.84
C TYR A 579 -62.91 12.39 10.66
N LEU A 580 -62.65 13.47 11.39
CA LEU A 580 -61.58 13.54 12.40
C LEU A 580 -61.98 12.81 13.69
N ASP A 581 -63.22 13.02 14.14
CA ASP A 581 -63.76 12.39 15.37
C ASP A 581 -64.10 10.90 15.17
N TYR A 582 -64.47 10.52 13.95
CA TYR A 582 -64.79 9.15 13.55
C TYR A 582 -64.05 8.78 12.26
N SER A 583 -62.87 8.16 12.40
CA SER A 583 -62.05 7.75 11.25
C SER A 583 -62.77 6.75 10.34
N SER A 584 -62.63 6.91 9.02
CA SER A 584 -63.09 5.93 8.02
C SER A 584 -62.08 4.78 7.88
N PRO A 585 -62.52 3.54 7.61
CA PRO A 585 -61.63 2.41 7.32
C PRO A 585 -60.86 2.57 6.01
N ALA A 586 -61.23 3.54 5.17
CA ALA A 586 -60.53 3.86 3.93
C ALA A 586 -59.17 4.51 4.21
N THR A 587 -58.08 3.84 3.83
CA THR A 587 -56.71 4.37 3.91
C THR A 587 -56.38 5.17 2.65
N SER A 588 -56.07 6.45 2.83
CA SER A 588 -55.45 7.27 1.78
C SER A 588 -53.97 6.90 1.62
N HIS A 589 -53.41 7.17 0.44
CA HIS A 589 -52.05 6.79 0.09
C HIS A 589 -50.98 7.49 0.93
N ASP A 590 -51.32 8.61 1.60
CA ASP A 590 -50.40 9.36 2.47
C ASP A 590 -50.05 8.62 3.78
N SER A 591 -50.68 7.47 4.05
CA SER A 591 -50.37 6.60 5.20
C SER A 591 -49.96 5.17 4.81
N ILE A 592 -49.63 4.89 3.55
CA ILE A 592 -49.15 3.57 3.12
C ILE A 592 -47.61 3.57 3.13
N GLU A 593 -47.05 3.82 4.30
CA GLU A 593 -45.73 3.32 4.71
C GLU A 593 -45.87 2.77 6.12
N ASP A 594 -46.76 1.79 6.32
CA ASP A 594 -46.52 0.70 7.25
C ASP A 594 -47.64 -0.35 7.20
N LYS A 595 -47.20 -1.60 7.07
CA LYS A 595 -47.93 -2.88 7.22
C LYS A 595 -48.72 -3.42 6.03
N SER A 596 -48.11 -4.47 5.49
CA SER A 596 -48.67 -5.62 4.77
C SER A 596 -50.19 -5.72 4.69
N ILE A 597 -50.69 -5.59 3.47
CA ILE A 597 -52.07 -5.86 3.03
C ILE A 597 -52.47 -7.35 3.25
N THR A 598 -51.54 -8.21 3.69
CA THR A 598 -51.76 -9.64 3.89
C THR A 598 -52.45 -10.04 5.20
N GLU A 599 -52.55 -9.16 6.21
CA GLU A 599 -53.12 -9.54 7.52
C GLU A 599 -54.63 -9.33 7.66
N LYS A 600 -55.26 -8.48 6.84
CA LYS A 600 -56.72 -8.23 6.92
C LYS A 600 -57.59 -9.27 6.21
N LEU A 601 -57.00 -10.22 5.48
CA LEU A 601 -57.74 -11.21 4.68
C LEU A 601 -57.96 -12.55 5.39
N ASN A 602 -57.39 -12.77 6.59
CA ASN A 602 -57.48 -14.05 7.29
C ASN A 602 -58.56 -14.15 8.40
N GLU A 603 -59.32 -13.08 8.68
CA GLU A 603 -60.35 -13.12 9.74
C GLU A 603 -61.80 -13.29 9.26
N GLU A 604 -62.10 -13.21 7.95
CA GLU A 604 -63.49 -13.29 7.45
C GLU A 604 -63.82 -14.56 6.63
N VAL A 605 -63.22 -15.70 6.97
CA VAL A 605 -63.72 -17.01 6.49
C VAL A 605 -63.98 -17.93 7.69
N VAL A 606 -65.07 -17.63 8.41
CA VAL A 606 -65.82 -18.67 9.12
C VAL A 606 -67.25 -18.63 8.60
N THR A 607 -67.60 -19.74 7.97
CA THR A 607 -68.94 -20.12 7.56
C THR A 607 -69.93 -20.06 8.72
N ASP A 608 -71.02 -19.33 8.56
CA ASP A 608 -72.35 -19.92 8.77
C ASP A 608 -73.43 -19.18 8.00
N LYS A 609 -74.35 -19.97 7.45
CA LYS A 609 -75.56 -19.51 6.78
C LYS A 609 -76.52 -19.00 7.85
N ASP A 610 -76.98 -17.76 7.71
CA ASP A 610 -78.38 -17.31 7.84
C ASP A 610 -78.42 -15.78 8.04
N ASP A 611 -79.31 -15.13 7.29
CA ASP A 611 -79.73 -13.73 7.34
C ASP A 611 -78.72 -12.56 7.20
N LYS A 612 -79.02 -11.71 6.21
CA LYS A 612 -78.34 -10.45 5.88
C LYS A 612 -78.66 -9.39 6.95
N ASP A 613 -77.68 -9.03 7.77
CA ASP A 613 -77.54 -7.69 8.35
C ASP A 613 -76.08 -7.50 8.79
N VAL A 614 -75.33 -6.64 8.09
CA VAL A 614 -73.97 -6.24 8.51
C VAL A 614 -74.11 -5.41 9.77
N ILE A 615 -73.70 -5.96 10.92
CA ILE A 615 -73.64 -5.22 12.19
C ILE A 615 -72.52 -4.17 12.06
N LEU A 616 -72.88 -2.92 11.75
CA LEU A 616 -71.94 -1.79 11.77
C LEU A 616 -71.32 -1.62 13.16
N ASP A 617 -70.00 -1.38 13.23
CA ASP A 617 -69.35 -0.92 14.46
C ASP A 617 -70.01 0.39 14.94
N ASN A 618 -70.09 0.62 16.25
CA ASN A 618 -70.79 1.75 16.86
C ASN A 618 -70.19 3.10 16.40
N LYS A 619 -68.89 3.12 16.06
CA LYS A 619 -68.22 4.29 15.48
C LYS A 619 -68.61 4.54 14.02
N ASP A 620 -68.61 3.50 13.17
CA ASP A 620 -69.05 3.61 11.78
C ASP A 620 -70.51 4.06 11.70
N MET A 621 -71.39 3.46 12.50
CA MET A 621 -72.79 3.87 12.56
C MET A 621 -72.98 5.35 12.94
N LYS A 622 -72.15 5.88 13.86
CA LYS A 622 -72.17 7.31 14.21
C LYS A 622 -71.67 8.18 13.07
N ARG A 623 -70.58 7.80 12.38
CA ARG A 623 -70.07 8.49 11.19
C ARG A 623 -71.11 8.53 10.08
N ILE A 624 -71.70 7.38 9.73
CA ILE A 624 -72.67 7.27 8.64
C ILE A 624 -73.98 8.01 8.95
N LYS A 625 -74.46 7.97 10.20
CA LYS A 625 -75.60 8.81 10.63
C LYS A 625 -75.28 10.29 10.58
N GLY A 626 -74.10 10.70 11.05
CA GLY A 626 -73.61 12.08 10.99
C GLY A 626 -73.52 12.58 9.54
N LEU A 627 -72.87 11.82 8.67
CA LEU A 627 -72.76 12.08 7.24
C LEU A 627 -74.15 12.26 6.62
N SER A 628 -75.08 11.34 6.89
CA SER A 628 -76.44 11.40 6.35
C SER A 628 -77.22 12.63 6.84
N ALA A 629 -77.10 12.98 8.13
CA ALA A 629 -77.76 14.15 8.70
C ALA A 629 -77.21 15.45 8.10
N ILE A 630 -75.90 15.52 7.89
CA ILE A 630 -75.23 16.67 7.28
C ILE A 630 -75.63 16.80 5.80
N LEU A 631 -75.60 15.70 5.03
CA LEU A 631 -76.03 15.69 3.62
C LEU A 631 -77.53 16.02 3.44
N ALA A 632 -78.37 15.75 4.45
CA ALA A 632 -79.79 16.12 4.42
C ALA A 632 -80.03 17.64 4.34
N SER A 633 -79.03 18.47 4.69
CA SER A 633 -79.09 19.92 4.55
C SER A 633 -78.91 20.43 3.11
N LEU A 634 -78.44 19.57 2.20
CA LEU A 634 -78.26 19.91 0.78
C LEU A 634 -79.61 20.10 0.08
N SER A 635 -79.59 20.88 -1.02
CA SER A 635 -80.77 21.07 -1.85
C SER A 635 -81.19 19.75 -2.52
N LYS A 636 -82.51 19.62 -2.80
CA LYS A 636 -83.06 18.42 -3.46
C LYS A 636 -82.33 18.07 -4.78
N PRO A 637 -81.95 19.02 -5.66
CA PRO A 637 -81.13 18.74 -6.83
C PRO A 637 -79.76 18.12 -6.53
N ARG A 638 -79.05 18.61 -5.50
CA ARG A 638 -77.73 18.09 -5.10
C ARG A 638 -77.83 16.67 -4.55
N ILE A 639 -78.77 16.43 -3.65
CA ILE A 639 -79.02 15.08 -3.09
C ILE A 639 -79.39 14.09 -4.20
N ALA A 640 -80.30 14.47 -5.10
CA ALA A 640 -80.73 13.58 -6.18
C ALA A 640 -79.60 13.30 -7.18
N THR A 641 -78.77 14.29 -7.50
CA THR A 641 -77.62 14.14 -8.40
C THR A 641 -76.58 13.22 -7.79
N LEU A 642 -76.23 13.45 -6.52
CA LEU A 642 -75.32 12.59 -5.78
C LEU A 642 -75.86 11.15 -5.69
N ALA A 643 -77.15 10.98 -5.38
CA ALA A 643 -77.79 9.67 -5.33
C ALA A 643 -77.81 8.95 -6.68
N ALA A 644 -77.95 9.67 -7.81
CA ALA A 644 -77.88 9.10 -9.15
C ALA A 644 -76.48 8.56 -9.45
N ILE A 645 -75.43 9.34 -9.16
CA ILE A 645 -74.03 8.95 -9.34
C ILE A 645 -73.68 7.75 -8.45
N ILE A 646 -74.01 7.80 -7.15
CA ILE A 646 -73.79 6.68 -6.23
C ILE A 646 -74.55 5.44 -6.68
N THR A 647 -75.79 5.59 -7.14
CA THR A 647 -76.60 4.46 -7.59
C THR A 647 -76.01 3.77 -8.80
N HIS A 648 -75.50 4.56 -9.75
CA HIS A 648 -74.79 4.08 -10.92
C HIS A 648 -73.56 3.26 -10.55
N PHE A 649 -72.63 3.85 -9.77
CA PHE A 649 -71.40 3.17 -9.38
C PHE A 649 -71.66 1.98 -8.48
N HIS A 650 -72.62 2.06 -7.55
CA HIS A 650 -72.99 0.91 -6.73
C HIS A 650 -73.54 -0.23 -7.59
N ARG A 651 -74.33 0.04 -8.63
CA ARG A 651 -74.77 -1.02 -9.57
C ARG A 651 -73.59 -1.64 -10.28
N LEU A 652 -72.66 -0.82 -10.79
CA LEU A 652 -71.44 -1.33 -11.42
C LEU A 652 -70.63 -2.20 -10.45
N ILE A 653 -70.43 -1.75 -9.21
CA ILE A 653 -69.76 -2.53 -8.14
C ILE A 653 -70.46 -3.88 -7.92
N GLN A 654 -71.80 -3.91 -7.89
CA GLN A 654 -72.54 -5.18 -7.77
C GLN A 654 -72.34 -6.09 -8.99
N ILE A 655 -72.28 -5.53 -10.20
CA ILE A 655 -71.97 -6.30 -11.42
C ILE A 655 -70.58 -6.91 -11.31
N LEU A 656 -69.58 -6.13 -10.89
CA LEU A 656 -68.19 -6.59 -10.73
C LEU A 656 -68.06 -7.71 -9.69
N LYS A 657 -68.82 -7.65 -8.59
CA LYS A 657 -68.84 -8.71 -7.57
C LYS A 657 -69.30 -10.07 -8.11
N MET A 658 -70.06 -10.09 -9.21
CA MET A 658 -70.56 -11.32 -9.83
C MET A 658 -69.54 -12.00 -10.74
N GLY A 659 -68.37 -11.38 -11.00
CA GLY A 659 -67.29 -11.92 -11.84
C GLY A 659 -66.27 -12.79 -11.09
N GLU A 660 -65.32 -13.37 -11.83
CA GLU A 660 -64.18 -14.11 -11.25
C GLU A 660 -63.25 -13.15 -10.50
N ASN A 661 -62.89 -13.46 -9.25
CA ASN A 661 -62.25 -12.52 -8.30
C ASN A 661 -63.05 -11.21 -8.10
N GLY A 662 -64.39 -11.29 -8.23
CA GLY A 662 -65.28 -10.13 -8.23
C GLY A 662 -65.21 -9.26 -6.98
N GLU A 663 -65.04 -9.85 -5.79
CA GLU A 663 -64.93 -9.09 -4.54
C GLU A 663 -63.65 -8.23 -4.46
N HIS A 664 -62.49 -8.79 -4.82
CA HIS A 664 -61.23 -8.03 -4.88
C HIS A 664 -61.31 -6.92 -5.93
N THR A 665 -61.81 -7.24 -7.12
CA THR A 665 -61.95 -6.31 -8.23
C THR A 665 -62.91 -5.16 -7.90
N ALA A 666 -64.02 -5.46 -7.24
CA ALA A 666 -64.98 -4.49 -6.78
C ALA A 666 -64.40 -3.56 -5.69
N LEU A 667 -63.59 -4.08 -4.77
CA LEU A 667 -62.90 -3.29 -3.75
C LEU A 667 -61.84 -2.37 -4.35
N GLU A 668 -61.01 -2.87 -5.26
CA GLU A 668 -60.00 -2.09 -5.99
C GLU A 668 -60.65 -0.97 -6.81
N PHE A 669 -61.76 -1.30 -7.50
CA PHE A 669 -62.56 -0.31 -8.22
C PHE A 669 -63.15 0.74 -7.29
N SER A 670 -63.75 0.33 -6.16
CA SER A 670 -64.36 1.23 -5.17
C SER A 670 -63.35 2.24 -4.63
N ASN A 671 -62.12 1.80 -4.33
CA ASN A 671 -61.03 2.68 -3.93
C ASN A 671 -60.63 3.65 -5.06
N SER A 672 -60.41 3.13 -6.26
CA SER A 672 -59.94 3.94 -7.38
C SER A 672 -60.98 4.96 -7.84
N ILE A 673 -62.24 4.58 -7.95
CA ILE A 673 -63.33 5.50 -8.33
C ILE A 673 -63.58 6.57 -7.27
N SER A 674 -63.40 6.23 -5.99
CA SER A 674 -63.49 7.21 -4.90
C SER A 674 -62.39 8.25 -4.98
N ARG A 675 -61.19 7.88 -5.44
CA ARG A 675 -60.11 8.85 -5.69
C ARG A 675 -60.44 9.75 -6.89
N GLU A 676 -60.94 9.17 -7.97
CA GLU A 676 -61.32 9.92 -9.19
C GLU A 676 -62.44 10.93 -8.93
N PHE A 677 -63.40 10.60 -8.07
CA PHE A 677 -64.53 11.47 -7.76
C PHE A 677 -64.34 12.36 -6.53
N ALA A 678 -63.24 12.19 -5.78
CA ALA A 678 -62.95 12.99 -4.58
C ALA A 678 -63.05 14.50 -4.86
N ASN A 679 -62.40 14.96 -5.92
CA ASN A 679 -62.38 16.38 -6.31
C ASN A 679 -63.67 16.81 -7.02
N CYS A 680 -64.50 15.86 -7.49
CA CYS A 680 -65.75 16.16 -8.19
C CYS A 680 -66.90 16.45 -7.21
N ILE A 681 -66.82 15.93 -5.97
CA ILE A 681 -67.88 16.08 -4.98
C ILE A 681 -67.67 17.23 -4.00
N ILE A 682 -66.42 17.61 -3.72
CA ILE A 682 -66.04 18.71 -2.82
C ILE A 682 -65.01 19.63 -3.49
N GLU A 683 -64.94 20.89 -3.07
CA GLU A 683 -63.81 21.76 -3.41
C GLU A 683 -62.61 21.41 -2.52
N VAL A 684 -61.46 21.12 -3.14
CA VAL A 684 -60.23 20.75 -2.43
C VAL A 684 -59.37 21.98 -2.14
N ASN A 685 -58.94 22.12 -0.89
CA ASN A 685 -57.92 23.08 -0.48
C ASN A 685 -56.51 22.47 -0.57
N ILE A 686 -55.51 23.31 -0.85
CA ILE A 686 -54.08 22.96 -0.93
C ILE A 686 -53.61 22.21 0.32
N HIS A 687 -54.04 22.63 1.51
CA HIS A 687 -53.61 22.04 2.78
C HIS A 687 -54.24 20.67 3.09
N ASP A 688 -55.48 20.45 2.63
CA ASP A 688 -56.27 19.28 3.01
C ASP A 688 -56.22 18.15 1.98
N GLY A 689 -55.83 18.48 0.75
CA GLY A 689 -55.77 17.54 -0.36
C GLY A 689 -57.11 16.84 -0.65
N ASN A 690 -57.05 15.68 -1.31
CA ASN A 690 -58.23 14.95 -1.75
C ASN A 690 -58.71 13.88 -0.74
N ASP A 691 -58.08 13.76 0.43
CA ASP A 691 -58.34 12.71 1.42
C ASP A 691 -59.78 12.71 1.93
N LEU A 692 -60.30 13.88 2.30
CA LEU A 692 -61.68 14.02 2.79
C LEU A 692 -62.69 13.62 1.70
N GLY A 693 -62.49 14.07 0.46
CA GLY A 693 -63.35 13.74 -0.67
C GLY A 693 -63.34 12.24 -0.98
N PHE A 694 -62.16 11.62 -0.91
CA PHE A 694 -61.99 10.18 -1.07
C PHE A 694 -62.77 9.40 0.00
N LYS A 695 -62.61 9.75 1.29
CA LYS A 695 -63.30 9.09 2.41
C LYS A 695 -64.81 9.23 2.33
N ILE A 696 -65.31 10.42 1.99
CA ILE A 696 -66.74 10.68 1.82
C ILE A 696 -67.31 9.83 0.68
N PHE A 697 -66.67 9.84 -0.50
CA PHE A 697 -67.19 9.09 -1.64
C PHE A 697 -67.13 7.58 -1.41
N TYR A 698 -66.07 7.09 -0.75
CA TYR A 698 -65.94 5.68 -0.37
C TYR A 698 -67.09 5.24 0.55
N ASP A 699 -67.35 5.98 1.63
CA ASP A 699 -68.46 5.67 2.54
C ASP A 699 -69.82 5.76 1.85
N LEU A 700 -70.00 6.70 0.91
CA LEU A 700 -71.23 6.83 0.11
C LEU A 700 -71.50 5.61 -0.78
N LEU A 701 -70.46 4.96 -1.31
CA LEU A 701 -70.58 3.74 -2.10
C LEU A 701 -70.82 2.51 -1.23
N GLN A 702 -70.05 2.40 -0.13
CA GLN A 702 -70.07 1.24 0.76
C GLN A 702 -71.39 1.15 1.55
N TYR A 703 -71.86 2.27 2.12
CA TYR A 703 -73.04 2.34 2.99
C TYR A 703 -74.25 2.99 2.32
N LYS A 704 -74.38 2.79 1.00
CA LYS A 704 -75.44 3.41 0.18
C LYS A 704 -76.84 3.18 0.77
N HIS A 705 -77.15 1.96 1.20
CA HIS A 705 -78.50 1.59 1.65
C HIS A 705 -78.86 2.29 2.97
N GLU A 706 -77.93 2.31 3.91
CA GLU A 706 -78.02 2.94 5.21
C GLU A 706 -78.17 4.45 5.06
N ILE A 707 -77.32 5.08 4.23
CA ILE A 707 -77.36 6.52 3.99
C ILE A 707 -78.68 6.93 3.33
N ILE A 708 -79.14 6.20 2.32
CA ILE A 708 -80.43 6.49 1.66
C ILE A 708 -81.60 6.32 2.64
N ASN A 709 -81.58 5.32 3.52
CA ASN A 709 -82.62 5.11 4.52
C ASN A 709 -82.64 6.27 5.54
N PHE A 710 -81.49 6.67 6.09
CA PHE A 710 -81.40 7.80 7.01
C PHE A 710 -81.82 9.13 6.36
N LEU A 711 -81.48 9.35 5.08
CA LEU A 711 -81.94 10.53 4.33
C LEU A 711 -83.47 10.55 4.14
N LYS A 712 -84.11 9.40 3.95
CA LYS A 712 -85.58 9.28 3.88
C LYS A 712 -86.24 9.55 5.24
N GLU A 713 -85.65 9.08 6.33
CA GLU A 713 -86.13 9.32 7.70
C GLU A 713 -86.01 10.80 8.12
N HIS A 714 -84.95 11.49 7.72
CA HIS A 714 -84.81 12.93 7.96
C HIS A 714 -85.84 13.75 7.19
N ASN A 715 -86.10 13.41 5.92
CA ASN A 715 -87.11 14.07 5.10
C ASN A 715 -88.56 13.83 5.58
N SER A 716 -88.84 12.70 6.23
CA SER A 716 -90.15 12.41 6.82
C SER A 716 -90.36 13.10 8.18
N LYS A 717 -89.29 13.31 8.97
CA LYS A 717 -89.32 14.10 10.21
C LYS A 717 -89.39 15.61 9.97
N SER A 718 -88.81 16.14 8.89
CA SER A 718 -88.88 17.57 8.52
C SER A 718 -90.24 18.03 7.97
N LYS A 719 -91.16 17.10 7.68
CA LYS A 719 -92.53 17.39 7.17
C LYS A 719 -93.61 17.34 8.26
N LYS A 720 -93.25 17.03 9.50
CA LYS A 720 -94.07 17.22 10.71
C LYS A 720 -93.58 18.46 11.42
#